data_AF-A0A4Z1R763-F1
#
_entry.id   AF-A0A4Z1R763-F1
#
_cell.length_a   1.000
_cell.length_b   1.000
_cell.length_c   1.000
_cell.angle_alpha   90.00
_cell.angle_beta   90.00
_cell.angle_gamma   90.00
#
_symmetry.space_group_name_H-M   'P 1'
#
loop_
_entity.id
_entity.type
_entity.pdbx_description
1 polymer ?
#
loop_
_entity_poly.entity_id
_entity_poly.type
_entity_poly.pdbx_seq_one_letter_code
_entity_poly.pdbx_strand_id
1 'polypeptide(L)'
;MARTAEATIERVETAVAELHGVRVRLHWPEGADAGALHLRAERAESPTLGYSFRDLDWRCPLRRPDMGAWHCAGTLRSGRNAPFSLAVVLDASVVSARLARGGSTLALHRAADSPDLVRIDLARVPLAWATALIQQAAPTLQPQQGTLEGRVDVHIAESAPLRIEAGLHGRGLAFDSDDGALAGENIDLAVDVDYRQPGEANVLAVRGTLRGANLLLGAAYLELPTAPIALALDAIREGPGAGWRFPYLRWDDGAALRAEGAVALGADASLRALDLRLHSDDAALLPSRYLSGWLGVAGLSGLRLAGTFDAHVRVADGALAGIDAGLRGVDIVDGRDRFAFTGLDGELRISEGATVDSVLSWRGGSLQAVEFGPARLPFRSARGRLDLREDVAIDVLDGQLRFSGLSLLLPAQGQGMRIESGLAVEALHLGELAAAFGWPAFAGTLSGEIPRMRYADHRLDFDGGLAMHVFDGEVRFGSLSLERPFGVAPSLSADIELEDLDLTTLTEVFDIGQIDGRLHGRFDGLRLVDWQLAAFDGELHTEPRRGVRQRISQRAVQDISSVGDASFAGSLQAQLIGLFDDFGYRRIGISCRLRNEVCEMGGLRSAGNTFTIVEGSGLPRLDVVGHNRNVDWPTLVERVAAAVGGDVAPVVE
;
A
#
# COMPACT_ATOMS: atom_id res chain seq x y z
N MET A 1 -1.78 79.10 -7.97
CA MET A 1 -0.45 78.51 -7.78
C MET A 1 -0.56 77.02 -7.51
N ALA A 2 0.22 76.21 -8.24
CA ALA A 2 0.40 74.78 -7.93
C ALA A 2 0.95 74.60 -6.52
N ARG A 3 0.46 73.60 -5.77
CA ARG A 3 0.85 73.34 -4.39
C ARG A 3 1.49 71.96 -4.30
N THR A 4 2.66 71.87 -3.66
CA THR A 4 3.32 70.59 -3.39
C THR A 4 3.51 70.46 -1.89
N ALA A 5 3.12 69.33 -1.33
CA ALA A 5 3.39 68.94 0.04
C ALA A 5 4.23 67.66 0.03
N GLU A 6 5.30 67.64 0.81
CA GLU A 6 6.16 66.48 0.99
C GLU A 6 6.27 66.17 2.48
N ALA A 7 6.18 64.89 2.83
CA ALA A 7 6.36 64.40 4.18
C ALA A 7 7.29 63.19 4.16
N THR A 8 8.26 63.17 5.08
CA THR A 8 9.12 62.02 5.36
C THR A 8 8.77 61.54 6.75
N ILE A 9 8.35 60.30 6.86
CA ILE A 9 7.88 59.67 8.09
C ILE A 9 8.73 58.45 8.33
N GLU A 10 9.42 58.40 9.47
CA GLU A 10 10.31 57.27 9.80
C GLU A 10 9.52 55.96 9.90
N ARG A 11 8.37 56.00 10.56
CA ARG A 11 7.54 54.83 10.84
C ARG A 11 6.06 55.21 10.86
N VAL A 12 5.23 54.40 10.20
CA VAL A 12 3.77 54.47 10.23
C VAL A 12 3.26 53.13 10.76
N GLU A 13 2.54 53.16 11.87
CA GLU A 13 1.92 51.98 12.46
C GLU A 13 0.42 51.96 12.19
N THR A 14 -0.09 50.80 11.83
CA THR A 14 -1.52 50.53 11.70
C THR A 14 -1.86 49.23 12.42
N ALA A 15 -3.14 48.94 12.64
CA ALA A 15 -3.58 47.71 13.30
C ALA A 15 -3.13 46.41 12.61
N VAL A 16 -2.76 46.47 11.32
CA VAL A 16 -2.43 45.28 10.52
C VAL A 16 -1.07 45.35 9.84
N ALA A 17 -0.38 46.49 9.85
CA ALA A 17 0.90 46.66 9.18
C ALA A 17 1.73 47.83 9.74
N GLU A 18 3.04 47.70 9.67
CA GLU A 18 4.04 48.73 9.96
C GLU A 18 4.77 49.11 8.66
N LEU A 19 4.87 50.40 8.36
CA LEU A 19 5.65 50.91 7.22
C LEU A 19 6.84 51.72 7.74
N HIS A 20 8.01 51.53 7.14
CA HIS A 20 9.25 52.20 7.49
C HIS A 20 9.80 53.03 6.32
N GLY A 21 10.43 54.15 6.65
CA GLY A 21 11.06 55.04 5.66
C GLY A 21 10.03 55.60 4.67
N VAL A 22 8.86 55.99 5.15
CA VAL A 22 7.73 56.41 4.32
C VAL A 22 7.97 57.82 3.80
N ARG A 23 7.88 58.02 2.48
CA ARG A 23 7.93 59.33 1.83
C ARG A 23 6.64 59.55 1.06
N VAL A 24 5.92 60.59 1.40
CA VAL A 24 4.67 60.98 0.74
C VAL A 24 4.88 62.30 0.04
N ARG A 25 4.66 62.33 -1.26
CA ARG A 25 4.65 63.55 -2.07
C ARG A 25 3.26 63.72 -2.67
N LEU A 26 2.60 64.81 -2.32
CA LEU A 26 1.33 65.24 -2.90
C LEU A 26 1.57 66.49 -3.74
N HIS A 27 1.31 66.40 -5.03
CA HIS A 27 1.42 67.53 -5.96
C HIS A 27 0.04 67.88 -6.53
N TRP A 28 -0.41 69.11 -6.34
CA TRP A 28 -1.68 69.62 -6.87
C TRP A 28 -1.41 70.70 -7.93
N PRO A 29 -1.59 70.38 -9.24
CA PRO A 29 -1.41 71.37 -10.31
C PRO A 29 -2.44 72.51 -10.20
N GLU A 30 -2.06 73.69 -10.69
CA GLU A 30 -2.95 74.85 -10.69
C GLU A 30 -4.18 74.63 -11.58
N GLY A 31 -5.38 74.79 -11.01
CA GLY A 31 -6.64 74.62 -11.72
C GLY A 31 -7.04 73.17 -12.03
N ALA A 32 -6.34 72.17 -11.48
CA ALA A 32 -6.67 70.76 -11.68
C ALA A 32 -7.69 70.23 -10.67
N ASP A 33 -8.62 69.41 -11.14
CA ASP A 33 -9.65 68.73 -10.33
C ASP A 33 -9.09 67.53 -9.52
N ALA A 34 -7.82 67.18 -9.74
CA ALA A 34 -7.14 66.07 -9.06
C ALA A 34 -5.67 66.40 -8.78
N GLY A 35 -5.18 65.96 -7.62
CA GLY A 35 -3.76 65.93 -7.30
C GLY A 35 -3.08 64.63 -7.73
N ALA A 36 -1.76 64.58 -7.71
CA ALA A 36 -0.95 63.38 -7.86
C ALA A 36 -0.33 63.02 -6.51
N LEU A 37 -0.72 61.86 -5.97
CA LEU A 37 -0.12 61.29 -4.76
C LEU A 37 0.94 60.25 -5.15
N HIS A 38 2.11 60.39 -4.56
CA HIS A 38 3.18 59.42 -4.65
C HIS A 38 3.60 59.02 -3.24
N LEU A 39 3.36 57.76 -2.88
CA LEU A 39 3.80 57.18 -1.61
C LEU A 39 4.92 56.18 -1.90
N ARG A 40 6.02 56.31 -1.18
CA ARG A 40 7.09 55.31 -1.13
C ARG A 40 7.30 54.83 0.29
N ALA A 41 7.58 53.55 0.47
CA ALA A 41 8.05 53.00 1.74
C ALA A 41 9.22 52.05 1.48
N GLU A 42 10.28 52.17 2.28
CA GLU A 42 11.46 51.30 2.15
C GLU A 42 11.12 49.86 2.55
N ARG A 43 10.24 49.73 3.54
CA ARG A 43 9.74 48.44 4.02
C ARG A 43 8.30 48.58 4.50
N ALA A 44 7.50 47.56 4.27
CA ALA A 44 6.20 47.41 4.92
C ALA A 44 6.02 45.97 5.38
N GLU A 45 5.69 45.78 6.65
CA GLU A 45 5.60 44.47 7.27
C GLU A 45 4.26 44.33 7.97
N SER A 46 3.69 43.14 7.92
CA SER A 46 2.57 42.74 8.74
C SER A 46 3.03 41.57 9.58
N PRO A 47 3.56 41.81 10.80
CA PRO A 47 4.06 40.72 11.65
C PRO A 47 2.98 39.68 11.92
N THR A 48 1.75 40.14 12.15
CA THR A 48 0.59 39.28 12.44
C THR A 48 0.15 38.43 11.25
N LEU A 49 0.31 38.91 10.01
CA LEU A 49 -0.10 38.17 8.80
C LEU A 49 1.09 37.53 8.04
N GLY A 50 2.32 37.76 8.51
CA GLY A 50 3.54 37.18 7.93
C GLY A 50 3.99 37.81 6.60
N TYR A 51 3.42 38.94 6.18
CA TYR A 51 3.82 39.63 4.94
C TYR A 51 4.95 40.63 5.17
N SER A 52 5.94 40.65 4.28
CA SER A 52 6.98 41.70 4.24
C SER A 52 7.23 42.12 2.80
N PHE A 53 7.17 43.42 2.56
CA PHE A 53 7.41 44.05 1.26
C PHE A 53 8.55 45.05 1.39
N ARG A 54 9.35 45.15 0.34
CA ARG A 54 10.43 46.15 0.22
C ARG A 54 10.18 47.05 -0.98
N ASP A 55 10.71 48.26 -0.89
CA ASP A 55 10.68 49.26 -1.96
C ASP A 55 9.27 49.43 -2.55
N LEU A 56 8.30 49.72 -1.68
CA LEU A 56 6.94 50.03 -2.11
C LEU A 56 6.91 51.39 -2.81
N ASP A 57 6.33 51.45 -4.00
CA ASP A 57 6.08 52.69 -4.76
C ASP A 57 4.63 52.65 -5.25
N TRP A 58 3.78 53.51 -4.69
CA TRP A 58 2.38 53.68 -5.07
C TRP A 58 2.14 55.06 -5.64
N ARG A 59 1.54 55.12 -6.83
CA ARG A 59 1.22 56.38 -7.51
C ARG A 59 -0.24 56.38 -7.91
N CYS A 60 -0.99 57.40 -7.50
CA CYS A 60 -2.39 57.56 -7.88
C CYS A 60 -2.73 59.04 -8.15
N PRO A 61 -3.72 59.32 -9.02
CA PRO A 61 -4.46 60.57 -8.96
C PRO A 61 -5.34 60.59 -7.71
N LEU A 62 -5.16 61.61 -6.87
CA LEU A 62 -5.96 61.87 -5.69
C LEU A 62 -7.08 62.85 -6.05
N ARG A 63 -8.33 62.39 -5.98
CA ARG A 63 -9.52 63.21 -6.26
C ARG A 63 -10.22 63.57 -4.95
N ARG A 64 -10.58 64.84 -4.83
CA ARG A 64 -11.38 65.39 -3.72
C ARG A 64 -12.73 65.85 -4.27
N PRO A 65 -13.85 65.16 -4.00
CA PRO A 65 -15.16 65.70 -4.34
C PRO A 65 -15.54 66.85 -3.39
N ASP A 66 -16.41 67.76 -3.85
CA ASP A 66 -16.88 68.95 -3.10
C ASP A 66 -17.59 68.57 -1.77
N MET A 67 -18.17 67.37 -1.70
CA MET A 67 -18.62 66.65 -0.51
C MET A 67 -18.35 65.16 -0.71
N GLY A 68 -17.72 64.46 0.24
CA GLY A 68 -17.58 63.00 0.20
C GLY A 68 -16.16 62.45 0.35
N ALA A 69 -15.95 61.24 -0.18
CA ALA A 69 -14.77 60.41 0.01
C ALA A 69 -13.57 60.84 -0.86
N TRP A 70 -12.36 60.76 -0.30
CA TRP A 70 -11.14 60.83 -1.08
C TRP A 70 -10.93 59.54 -1.87
N HIS A 71 -10.69 59.66 -3.17
CA HIS A 71 -10.43 58.52 -4.04
C HIS A 71 -9.00 58.57 -4.57
N CYS A 72 -8.27 57.48 -4.42
CA CYS A 72 -6.91 57.31 -4.89
C CYS A 72 -6.77 55.92 -5.50
N ALA A 73 -6.76 55.84 -6.83
CA ALA A 73 -6.67 54.58 -7.57
C ALA A 73 -5.50 54.61 -8.55
N GLY A 74 -4.52 53.74 -8.34
CA GLY A 74 -3.32 53.76 -9.16
C GLY A 74 -2.43 52.54 -8.98
N THR A 75 -1.20 52.65 -9.46
CA THR A 75 -0.28 51.51 -9.59
C THR A 75 0.58 51.38 -8.35
N LEU A 76 0.55 50.22 -7.70
CA LEU A 76 1.40 49.81 -6.59
C LEU A 76 2.47 48.83 -7.09
N ARG A 77 3.73 49.08 -6.77
CA ARG A 77 4.86 48.18 -7.04
C ARG A 77 5.61 47.89 -5.74
N SER A 78 6.13 46.67 -5.62
CA SER A 78 7.11 46.28 -4.60
C SER A 78 8.35 45.77 -5.30
N GLY A 79 9.47 46.48 -5.17
CA GLY A 79 10.72 46.14 -5.86
C GLY A 79 10.55 45.97 -7.37
N ARG A 80 10.98 44.83 -7.91
CA ARG A 80 10.87 44.49 -9.35
C ARG A 80 9.66 43.64 -9.71
N ASN A 81 8.74 43.41 -8.76
CA ASN A 81 7.57 42.57 -8.98
C ASN A 81 6.57 43.22 -9.94
N ALA A 82 5.72 42.38 -10.54
CA ALA A 82 4.63 42.84 -11.40
C ALA A 82 3.72 43.84 -10.63
N PRO A 83 3.30 44.95 -11.28
CA PRO A 83 2.49 45.96 -10.62
C PRO A 83 1.10 45.44 -10.24
N PHE A 84 0.61 45.90 -9.10
CA PHE A 84 -0.78 45.79 -8.68
C PHE A 84 -1.50 47.10 -8.97
N SER A 85 -2.82 47.04 -9.14
CA SER A 85 -3.69 48.20 -9.01
C SER A 85 -4.20 48.26 -7.58
N LEU A 86 -3.90 49.36 -6.88
CA LEU A 86 -4.43 49.64 -5.56
C LEU A 86 -5.34 50.86 -5.66
N ALA A 87 -6.60 50.66 -5.29
CA ALA A 87 -7.58 51.72 -5.11
C ALA A 87 -7.94 51.83 -3.63
N VAL A 88 -7.84 53.02 -3.07
CA VAL A 88 -8.26 53.32 -1.70
C VAL A 88 -9.28 54.44 -1.75
N VAL A 89 -10.39 54.23 -1.06
CA VAL A 89 -11.40 55.23 -0.81
C VAL A 89 -11.40 55.50 0.69
N LEU A 90 -11.12 56.75 1.04
CA LEU A 90 -11.06 57.22 2.43
C LEU A 90 -12.17 58.26 2.61
N ASP A 91 -13.20 57.92 3.37
CA ASP A 91 -14.16 58.91 3.87
C ASP A 91 -14.11 58.98 5.40
N ALA A 92 -14.84 59.92 6.02
CA ALA A 92 -14.85 60.11 7.48
C ALA A 92 -15.41 58.90 8.26
N SER A 93 -16.01 57.96 7.54
CA SER A 93 -16.83 56.84 7.98
C SER A 93 -16.55 55.51 7.25
N VAL A 94 -15.76 55.43 6.19
CA VAL A 94 -15.54 54.18 5.45
C VAL A 94 -14.11 54.13 4.96
N VAL A 95 -13.46 53.02 5.25
CA VAL A 95 -12.20 52.64 4.62
C VAL A 95 -12.50 51.49 3.69
N SER A 96 -12.39 51.73 2.39
CA SER A 96 -12.38 50.64 1.42
C SER A 96 -11.08 50.64 0.62
N ALA A 97 -10.50 49.46 0.48
CA ALA A 97 -9.28 49.24 -0.26
C ALA A 97 -9.49 48.08 -1.22
N ARG A 98 -9.09 48.24 -2.47
CA ARG A 98 -9.17 47.19 -3.48
C ARG A 98 -7.80 47.02 -4.12
N LEU A 99 -7.24 45.83 -3.95
CA LEU A 99 -6.02 45.37 -4.58
C LEU A 99 -6.39 44.44 -5.75
N ALA A 100 -5.86 44.70 -6.93
CA ALA A 100 -6.14 43.88 -8.11
C ALA A 100 -4.89 43.64 -8.95
N ARG A 101 -4.81 42.46 -9.56
CA ARG A 101 -3.78 42.10 -10.55
C ARG A 101 -4.37 41.15 -11.58
N GLY A 102 -4.44 41.58 -12.84
CA GLY A 102 -5.13 40.82 -13.88
C GLY A 102 -6.62 40.62 -13.53
N GLY A 103 -7.07 39.37 -13.55
CA GLY A 103 -8.45 39.00 -13.19
C GLY A 103 -8.70 38.79 -11.68
N SER A 104 -7.66 38.89 -10.86
CA SER A 104 -7.69 38.60 -9.42
C SER A 104 -7.89 39.88 -8.61
N THR A 105 -8.78 39.82 -7.61
CA THR A 105 -9.15 41.00 -6.82
C THR A 105 -9.36 40.65 -5.36
N LEU A 106 -8.77 41.44 -4.47
CA LEU A 106 -8.97 41.41 -3.03
C LEU A 106 -9.51 42.77 -2.61
N ALA A 107 -10.72 42.81 -2.08
CA ALA A 107 -11.37 44.03 -1.65
C ALA A 107 -11.63 43.98 -0.15
N LEU A 108 -11.17 44.99 0.57
CA LEU A 108 -11.40 45.19 1.99
C LEU A 108 -12.40 46.33 2.16
N HIS A 109 -13.40 46.11 2.99
CA HIS A 109 -14.45 47.07 3.30
C HIS A 109 -14.65 47.13 4.82
N ARG A 110 -14.52 48.32 5.39
CA ARG A 110 -14.84 48.63 6.78
C ARG A 110 -15.70 49.88 6.81
N ALA A 111 -16.93 49.75 7.29
CA ALA A 111 -17.88 50.85 7.44
C ALA A 111 -17.89 51.35 8.89
N ALA A 112 -18.21 52.63 9.12
CA ALA A 112 -18.16 53.24 10.45
C ALA A 112 -19.44 53.06 11.25
N ASP A 113 -20.53 52.68 10.60
CA ASP A 113 -21.72 52.18 11.29
C ASP A 113 -21.48 50.77 11.87
N SER A 114 -20.48 50.04 11.36
CA SER A 114 -20.02 48.75 11.88
C SER A 114 -18.48 48.69 11.99
N PRO A 115 -17.85 49.51 12.87
CA PRO A 115 -16.39 49.64 12.91
C PRO A 115 -15.69 48.35 13.35
N ASP A 116 -16.39 47.46 14.05
CA ASP A 116 -15.86 46.19 14.53
C ASP A 116 -15.88 45.10 13.44
N LEU A 117 -16.51 45.34 12.28
CA LEU A 117 -16.58 44.41 11.17
C LEU A 117 -15.66 44.84 10.02
N VAL A 118 -14.73 43.96 9.66
CA VAL A 118 -13.91 44.07 8.45
C VAL A 118 -14.31 42.97 7.48
N ARG A 119 -14.84 43.36 6.32
CA ARG A 119 -15.19 42.44 5.25
C ARG A 119 -14.09 42.39 4.20
N ILE A 120 -13.73 41.18 3.78
CA ILE A 120 -12.74 40.91 2.74
C ILE A 120 -13.40 40.05 1.67
N ASP A 121 -13.61 40.60 0.48
CA ASP A 121 -14.12 39.87 -0.68
C ASP A 121 -12.95 39.46 -1.59
N LEU A 122 -12.91 38.17 -1.93
CA LEU A 122 -11.90 37.53 -2.76
C LEU A 122 -12.54 37.13 -4.10
N ALA A 123 -11.92 37.50 -5.21
CA ALA A 123 -12.31 36.99 -6.53
C ALA A 123 -11.09 36.48 -7.27
N ARG A 124 -11.05 35.16 -7.52
CA ARG A 124 -9.97 34.46 -8.23
C ARG A 124 -8.57 34.84 -7.73
N VAL A 125 -8.42 34.93 -6.41
CA VAL A 125 -7.15 35.26 -5.76
C VAL A 125 -6.24 34.02 -5.85
N PRO A 126 -5.03 34.11 -6.44
CA PRO A 126 -4.12 32.97 -6.50
C PRO A 126 -3.78 32.47 -5.10
N LEU A 127 -3.74 31.16 -4.90
CA LEU A 127 -3.44 30.55 -3.60
C LEU A 127 -2.08 31.02 -3.03
N ALA A 128 -1.11 31.27 -3.92
CA ALA A 128 0.20 31.83 -3.58
C ALA A 128 0.15 33.23 -2.93
N TRP A 129 -0.98 33.94 -2.96
CA TRP A 129 -1.12 35.19 -2.19
C TRP A 129 -1.35 34.91 -0.71
N ALA A 130 -1.89 33.74 -0.35
CA ALA A 130 -2.18 33.34 1.02
C ALA A 130 -1.03 32.57 1.68
N THR A 131 0.13 32.42 1.02
CA THR A 131 1.28 31.62 1.52
C THR A 131 1.65 31.94 2.95
N ALA A 132 1.78 33.21 3.32
CA ALA A 132 2.16 33.60 4.66
C ALA A 132 1.14 33.12 5.73
N LEU A 133 -0.16 33.23 5.43
CA LEU A 133 -1.22 32.76 6.33
C LEU A 133 -1.27 31.23 6.42
N ILE A 134 -1.08 30.53 5.30
CA ILE A 134 -1.02 29.07 5.25
C ILE A 134 0.15 28.57 6.10
N GLN A 135 1.33 29.17 5.94
CA GLN A 135 2.54 28.78 6.68
C GLN A 135 2.48 29.14 8.18
N GLN A 136 1.67 30.12 8.57
CA GLN A 136 1.41 30.37 10.00
C GLN A 136 0.62 29.23 10.64
N ALA A 137 -0.35 28.64 9.92
CA ALA A 137 -1.14 27.52 10.43
C ALA A 137 -0.45 26.17 10.25
N ALA A 138 0.30 26.00 9.15
CA ALA A 138 0.98 24.77 8.77
C ALA A 138 2.36 25.11 8.16
N PRO A 139 3.41 25.22 9.00
CA PRO A 139 4.71 25.75 8.57
C PRO A 139 5.40 25.00 7.43
N THR A 140 5.12 23.71 7.29
CA THR A 140 5.73 22.86 6.26
C THR A 140 5.00 22.91 4.92
N LEU A 141 3.78 23.48 4.85
CA LEU A 141 2.99 23.49 3.62
C LEU A 141 3.36 24.67 2.70
N GLN A 142 3.60 24.35 1.44
CA GLN A 142 3.80 25.32 0.37
C GLN A 142 2.63 25.27 -0.62
N PRO A 143 1.90 26.37 -0.82
CA PRO A 143 0.89 26.43 -1.87
C PRO A 143 1.55 26.52 -3.24
N GLN A 144 1.05 25.74 -4.19
CA GLN A 144 1.57 25.67 -5.56
C GLN A 144 0.66 26.44 -6.52
N GLN A 145 -0.51 25.87 -6.81
CA GLN A 145 -1.47 26.38 -7.79
C GLN A 145 -2.87 26.52 -7.19
N GLY A 146 -3.75 27.13 -7.98
CA GLY A 146 -5.17 27.27 -7.65
C GLY A 146 -5.58 28.69 -7.30
N THR A 147 -6.89 28.87 -7.20
CA THR A 147 -7.50 30.17 -6.90
C THR A 147 -8.54 30.05 -5.80
N LEU A 148 -8.65 31.09 -4.99
CA LEU A 148 -9.63 31.28 -3.94
C LEU A 148 -10.58 32.41 -4.33
N GLU A 149 -11.87 32.19 -4.12
CA GLU A 149 -12.91 33.21 -4.19
C GLU A 149 -13.85 33.05 -2.99
N GLY A 150 -14.55 34.12 -2.62
CA GLY A 150 -15.44 34.09 -1.47
C GLY A 150 -15.34 35.33 -0.61
N ARG A 151 -15.77 35.20 0.64
CA ARG A 151 -15.84 36.31 1.60
C ARG A 151 -15.29 35.87 2.94
N VAL A 152 -14.58 36.79 3.60
CA VAL A 152 -14.13 36.68 4.99
C VAL A 152 -14.65 37.90 5.75
N ASP A 153 -15.41 37.66 6.80
CA ASP A 153 -15.91 38.67 7.74
C ASP A 153 -15.16 38.50 9.07
N VAL A 154 -14.37 39.52 9.43
CA VAL A 154 -13.56 39.55 10.65
C VAL A 154 -14.21 40.50 11.64
N HIS A 155 -14.64 39.97 12.77
CA HIS A 155 -15.25 40.72 13.86
C HIS A 155 -14.23 40.96 14.97
N ILE A 156 -13.89 42.22 15.20
CA ILE A 156 -12.90 42.71 16.17
C ILE A 156 -13.59 43.74 17.07
N ALA A 157 -14.23 43.28 18.14
CA ALA A 157 -14.86 44.14 19.13
C ALA A 157 -14.07 44.09 20.44
N GLU A 158 -13.92 45.23 21.14
CA GLU A 158 -13.13 45.30 22.39
C GLU A 158 -13.71 44.41 23.52
N SER A 159 -15.01 44.13 23.49
CA SER A 159 -15.73 43.39 24.53
C SER A 159 -16.05 41.93 24.16
N ALA A 160 -15.64 41.47 22.98
CA ALA A 160 -15.95 40.14 22.47
C ALA A 160 -14.69 39.44 21.94
N PRO A 161 -14.64 38.10 21.96
CA PRO A 161 -13.53 37.37 21.35
C PRO A 161 -13.47 37.62 19.83
N LEU A 162 -12.27 37.57 19.26
CA LEU A 162 -12.07 37.58 17.82
C LEU A 162 -12.92 36.48 17.18
N ARG A 163 -13.68 36.84 16.15
CA ARG A 163 -14.44 35.90 15.33
C ARG A 163 -14.16 36.13 13.85
N ILE A 164 -13.90 35.05 13.13
CA ILE A 164 -13.68 35.06 11.69
C ILE A 164 -14.69 34.11 11.06
N GLU A 165 -15.57 34.65 10.22
CA GLU A 165 -16.51 33.88 9.42
C GLU A 165 -16.06 33.93 7.97
N ALA A 166 -15.91 32.78 7.30
CA ALA A 166 -15.47 32.75 5.92
C ALA A 166 -16.26 31.73 5.09
N GLY A 167 -16.80 32.17 3.96
CA GLY A 167 -17.35 31.30 2.91
C GLY A 167 -16.41 31.34 1.72
N LEU A 168 -15.68 30.25 1.49
CA LEU A 168 -14.58 30.17 0.53
C LEU A 168 -14.80 29.06 -0.49
N HIS A 169 -14.49 29.37 -1.75
CA HIS A 169 -14.41 28.42 -2.85
C HIS A 169 -13.00 28.40 -3.41
N GLY A 170 -12.35 27.24 -3.30
CA GLY A 170 -11.10 26.92 -3.95
C GLY A 170 -11.33 26.17 -5.25
N ARG A 171 -10.59 26.52 -6.29
CA ARG A 171 -10.56 25.77 -7.56
C ARG A 171 -9.13 25.39 -7.94
N GLY A 172 -8.93 24.12 -8.29
CA GLY A 172 -7.65 23.56 -8.71
C GLY A 172 -6.54 23.82 -7.71
N LEU A 173 -6.84 23.74 -6.41
CA LEU A 173 -5.86 23.97 -5.37
C LEU A 173 -4.80 22.87 -5.42
N ALA A 174 -3.55 23.27 -5.24
CA ALA A 174 -2.43 22.36 -5.13
C ALA A 174 -1.44 22.84 -4.07
N PHE A 175 -0.85 21.90 -3.36
CA PHE A 175 0.15 22.14 -2.33
C PHE A 175 1.13 20.95 -2.25
N ASP A 176 2.29 21.20 -1.65
CA ASP A 176 3.22 20.18 -1.19
C ASP A 176 3.79 20.58 0.18
N SER A 177 4.50 19.66 0.81
CA SER A 177 5.31 19.95 1.99
C SER A 177 6.80 19.82 1.70
N ASP A 178 7.61 20.58 2.45
CA ASP A 178 9.07 20.62 2.29
C ASP A 178 9.73 19.23 2.47
N ASP A 179 9.12 18.36 3.28
CA ASP A 179 9.57 17.00 3.56
C ASP A 179 9.01 15.95 2.58
N GLY A 180 8.17 16.35 1.63
CA GLY A 180 7.51 15.47 0.66
C GLY A 180 6.48 14.51 1.28
N ALA A 181 6.18 14.62 2.57
CA ALA A 181 5.22 13.75 3.24
C ALA A 181 3.77 14.10 2.90
N LEU A 182 3.51 15.35 2.50
CA LEU A 182 2.19 15.84 2.14
C LEU A 182 2.23 16.43 0.73
N ALA A 183 1.30 16.02 -0.12
CA ALA A 183 1.07 16.68 -1.39
C ALA A 183 -0.41 16.59 -1.77
N GLY A 184 -0.89 17.59 -2.49
CA GLY A 184 -2.27 17.65 -2.93
C GLY A 184 -2.39 18.37 -4.26
N GLU A 185 -3.23 17.87 -5.16
CA GLU A 185 -3.55 18.54 -6.41
C GLU A 185 -4.98 18.23 -6.87
N ASN A 186 -5.47 19.03 -7.83
CA ASN A 186 -6.81 18.93 -8.40
C ASN A 186 -7.93 19.05 -7.36
N ILE A 187 -7.69 19.85 -6.31
CA ILE A 187 -8.62 20.02 -5.21
C ILE A 187 -9.56 21.18 -5.49
N ASP A 188 -10.84 20.89 -5.68
CA ASP A 188 -11.91 21.88 -5.60
C ASP A 188 -12.57 21.80 -4.23
N LEU A 189 -12.67 22.94 -3.54
CA LEU A 189 -13.15 23.01 -2.16
C LEU A 189 -14.20 24.11 -2.05
N ALA A 190 -15.31 23.84 -1.36
CA ALA A 190 -16.27 24.86 -0.94
C ALA A 190 -16.47 24.71 0.56
N VAL A 191 -16.09 25.70 1.35
CA VAL A 191 -16.11 25.63 2.81
C VAL A 191 -16.66 26.89 3.45
N ASP A 192 -17.48 26.69 4.47
CA ASP A 192 -17.85 27.67 5.47
C ASP A 192 -17.02 27.42 6.73
N VAL A 193 -16.41 28.47 7.26
CA VAL A 193 -15.51 28.46 8.42
C VAL A 193 -16.01 29.45 9.46
N ASP A 194 -16.17 29.03 10.71
CA ASP A 194 -16.38 29.91 11.88
C ASP A 194 -15.25 29.65 12.88
N TYR A 195 -14.32 30.59 12.94
CA TYR A 195 -13.19 30.58 13.87
C TYR A 195 -13.43 31.60 14.98
N ARG A 196 -13.16 31.19 16.23
CA ARG A 196 -13.30 32.03 17.42
C ARG A 196 -12.09 31.87 18.33
N GLN A 197 -11.67 32.96 18.95
CA GLN A 197 -10.55 32.96 19.87
C GLN A 197 -10.93 33.51 21.27
N PRO A 198 -11.64 32.73 22.10
CA PRO A 198 -11.94 33.12 23.49
C PRO A 198 -10.71 32.99 24.38
N GLY A 199 -10.10 34.11 24.75
CA GLY A 199 -8.86 34.12 25.53
C GLY A 199 -7.70 33.54 24.71
N GLU A 200 -7.04 32.50 25.22
CA GLU A 200 -5.98 31.79 24.49
C GLU A 200 -6.49 30.57 23.70
N ALA A 201 -7.75 30.20 23.90
CA ALA A 201 -8.33 29.05 23.23
C ALA A 201 -8.70 29.38 21.78
N ASN A 202 -8.60 28.37 20.93
CA ASN A 202 -9.01 28.42 19.53
C ASN A 202 -10.17 27.44 19.34
N VAL A 203 -11.26 27.92 18.76
CA VAL A 203 -12.43 27.12 18.41
C VAL A 203 -12.68 27.31 16.92
N LEU A 204 -12.81 26.21 16.19
CA LEU A 204 -12.97 26.19 14.74
C LEU A 204 -14.11 25.26 14.38
N ALA A 205 -15.05 25.74 13.57
CA ALA A 205 -16.03 24.90 12.89
C ALA A 205 -15.83 25.05 11.39
N VAL A 206 -15.72 23.94 10.67
CA VAL A 206 -15.63 23.90 9.21
C VAL A 206 -16.71 22.98 8.67
N ARG A 207 -17.45 23.46 7.68
CA ARG A 207 -18.48 22.70 6.96
C ARG A 207 -18.27 22.92 5.48
N GLY A 208 -18.33 21.88 4.65
CA GLY A 208 -18.08 22.07 3.24
C GLY A 208 -18.20 20.83 2.38
N THR A 209 -17.79 20.99 1.14
CA THR A 209 -17.69 19.93 0.15
C THR A 209 -16.35 19.98 -0.55
N LEU A 210 -15.73 18.83 -0.72
CA LEU A 210 -14.56 18.62 -1.56
C LEU A 210 -15.00 17.94 -2.87
N ARG A 211 -14.36 18.29 -3.99
CA ARG A 211 -14.55 17.66 -5.30
C ARG A 211 -13.20 17.49 -5.97
N GLY A 212 -12.86 16.25 -6.30
CA GLY A 212 -11.56 15.91 -6.86
C GLY A 212 -10.46 16.13 -5.84
N ALA A 213 -9.55 15.16 -5.73
CA ALA A 213 -8.25 15.39 -5.09
C ALA A 213 -7.34 14.19 -5.35
N ASN A 214 -6.09 14.44 -5.65
CA ASN A 214 -5.02 13.47 -5.46
C ASN A 214 -4.26 13.90 -4.22
N LEU A 215 -4.28 13.11 -3.15
CA LEU A 215 -3.64 13.46 -1.88
C LEU A 215 -2.60 12.40 -1.51
N LEU A 216 -1.38 12.83 -1.23
CA LEU A 216 -0.34 12.05 -0.59
C LEU A 216 -0.28 12.44 0.90
N LEU A 217 -0.44 11.46 1.79
CA LEU A 217 -0.42 11.61 3.24
C LEU A 217 0.52 10.55 3.85
N GLY A 218 1.81 10.84 3.91
CA GLY A 218 2.85 9.89 4.30
C GLY A 218 2.94 8.75 3.30
N ALA A 219 2.58 7.53 3.73
CA ALA A 219 2.49 6.36 2.87
C ALA A 219 1.11 6.15 2.23
N ALA A 220 0.11 6.95 2.62
CA ALA A 220 -1.24 6.86 2.09
C ALA A 220 -1.37 7.72 0.82
N TYR A 221 -2.05 7.19 -0.19
CA TYR A 221 -2.42 7.92 -1.40
C TYR A 221 -3.93 7.82 -1.58
N LEU A 222 -4.60 8.97 -1.72
CA LEU A 222 -6.03 9.05 -1.91
C LEU A 222 -6.33 9.67 -3.27
N GLU A 223 -7.19 9.02 -4.04
CA GLU A 223 -7.68 9.50 -5.33
C GLU A 223 -9.18 9.71 -5.24
N LEU A 224 -9.58 10.94 -4.92
CA LEU A 224 -10.97 11.29 -4.62
C LEU A 224 -11.73 11.68 -5.89
N PRO A 225 -12.99 11.24 -6.05
CA PRO A 225 -13.80 11.54 -7.22
C PRO A 225 -14.13 13.04 -7.33
N THR A 226 -14.51 13.46 -8.53
CA THR A 226 -15.08 14.81 -8.77
C THR A 226 -16.52 14.96 -8.25
N ALA A 227 -17.16 13.86 -7.83
CA ALA A 227 -18.41 13.89 -7.10
C ALA A 227 -18.23 14.60 -5.74
N PRO A 228 -19.24 15.34 -5.25
CA PRO A 228 -19.12 16.09 -4.01
C PRO A 228 -19.00 15.15 -2.80
N ILE A 229 -17.93 15.32 -2.03
CA ILE A 229 -17.72 14.69 -0.73
C ILE A 229 -18.01 15.71 0.34
N ALA A 230 -19.00 15.45 1.20
CA ALA A 230 -19.31 16.37 2.30
C ALA A 230 -18.32 16.16 3.46
N LEU A 231 -17.80 17.25 3.99
CA LEU A 231 -16.90 17.25 5.13
C LEU A 231 -17.39 18.22 6.19
N ALA A 232 -17.23 17.83 7.44
CA ALA A 232 -17.52 18.68 8.56
C ALA A 232 -16.59 18.36 9.73
N LEU A 233 -16.06 19.38 10.39
CA LEU A 233 -15.28 19.20 11.60
C LEU A 233 -15.50 20.36 12.56
N ASP A 234 -15.47 20.03 13.84
CA ASP A 234 -15.35 21.01 14.91
C ASP A 234 -14.02 20.72 15.62
N ALA A 235 -13.23 21.74 15.89
CA ALA A 235 -11.90 21.63 16.49
C ALA A 235 -11.71 22.66 17.60
N ILE A 236 -11.04 22.25 18.67
CA ILE A 236 -10.77 23.05 19.85
C ILE A 236 -9.30 22.86 20.24
N ARG A 237 -8.62 23.96 20.56
CA ARG A 237 -7.29 23.96 21.17
C ARG A 237 -7.26 24.95 22.32
N GLU A 238 -7.07 24.46 23.54
CA GLU A 238 -7.21 25.26 24.76
C GLU A 238 -6.13 26.34 24.92
N GLY A 239 -4.97 26.17 24.31
CA GLY A 239 -3.88 27.15 24.32
C GLY A 239 -2.65 26.69 23.52
N PRO A 240 -1.56 27.48 23.50
CA PRO A 240 -0.37 27.20 22.69
C PRO A 240 0.35 25.89 23.02
N GLY A 241 0.29 25.43 24.27
CA GLY A 241 0.88 24.15 24.69
C GLY A 241 -0.05 22.95 24.57
N ALA A 242 -1.31 23.16 24.19
CA ALA A 242 -2.29 22.09 24.05
C ALA A 242 -2.32 21.55 22.62
N GLY A 243 -2.59 20.26 22.48
CA GLY A 243 -2.90 19.65 21.20
C GLY A 243 -4.35 19.95 20.77
N TRP A 244 -4.65 19.62 19.51
CA TRP A 244 -5.99 19.80 18.95
C TRP A 244 -6.93 18.68 19.37
N ARG A 245 -8.16 19.04 19.72
CA ARG A 245 -9.28 18.12 19.92
C ARG A 245 -10.33 18.37 18.85
N PHE A 246 -10.73 17.32 18.16
CA PHE A 246 -11.77 17.30 17.17
C PHE A 246 -12.96 16.53 17.73
N PRO A 247 -13.85 17.16 18.52
CA PRO A 247 -15.01 16.47 19.10
C PRO A 247 -16.01 15.96 18.05
N TYR A 248 -15.97 16.51 16.84
CA TYR A 248 -16.82 16.10 15.74
C TYR A 248 -16.03 16.12 14.44
N LEU A 249 -16.07 15.01 13.72
CA LEU A 249 -15.57 14.83 12.37
C LEU A 249 -16.63 14.07 11.60
N ARG A 250 -16.92 14.50 10.37
CA ARG A 250 -17.73 13.78 9.41
C ARG A 250 -17.10 13.87 8.03
N TRP A 251 -17.07 12.74 7.36
CA TRP A 251 -16.68 12.55 5.98
C TRP A 251 -17.76 11.73 5.28
N ASP A 252 -18.23 12.17 4.13
CA ASP A 252 -19.34 11.52 3.43
C ASP A 252 -19.06 11.52 1.92
N ASP A 253 -18.48 10.41 1.45
CA ASP A 253 -18.23 10.08 0.05
C ASP A 253 -19.29 9.10 -0.48
N GLY A 254 -20.55 9.34 -0.10
CA GLY A 254 -21.70 8.56 -0.55
C GLY A 254 -21.57 7.08 -0.21
N ALA A 255 -21.69 6.21 -1.23
CA ALA A 255 -21.63 4.77 -1.06
C ALA A 255 -20.21 4.25 -0.74
N ALA A 256 -19.16 5.01 -1.08
CA ALA A 256 -17.79 4.55 -0.93
C ALA A 256 -17.38 4.53 0.55
N LEU A 257 -17.50 5.66 1.24
CA LEU A 257 -17.09 5.77 2.64
C LEU A 257 -17.82 6.91 3.35
N ARG A 258 -18.46 6.57 4.46
CA ARG A 258 -18.98 7.49 5.46
C ARG A 258 -18.18 7.29 6.75
N ALA A 259 -17.56 8.36 7.24
CA ALA A 259 -16.83 8.34 8.50
C ALA A 259 -17.39 9.39 9.46
N GLU A 260 -17.57 9.03 10.72
CA GLU A 260 -17.98 9.95 11.77
C GLU A 260 -17.28 9.64 13.09
N GLY A 261 -16.87 10.67 13.84
CA GLY A 261 -16.14 10.41 15.06
C GLY A 261 -15.48 11.61 15.70
N ALA A 262 -14.52 11.32 16.58
CA ALA A 262 -13.73 12.29 17.31
C ALA A 262 -12.25 11.88 17.34
N VAL A 263 -11.37 12.88 17.35
CA VAL A 263 -9.91 12.72 17.41
C VAL A 263 -9.34 13.65 18.48
N ALA A 264 -8.32 13.21 19.22
CA ALA A 264 -7.50 14.08 20.04
C ALA A 264 -6.03 13.87 19.71
N LEU A 265 -5.32 14.97 19.47
CA LEU A 265 -3.90 15.01 19.17
C LEU A 265 -3.12 15.62 20.34
N GLY A 266 -1.86 15.23 20.49
CA GLY A 266 -0.88 15.88 21.36
C GLY A 266 -0.41 17.22 20.78
N ALA A 267 0.36 17.98 21.57
CA ALA A 267 0.98 19.22 21.09
C ALA A 267 2.01 18.99 19.97
N ASP A 268 2.55 17.78 19.89
CA ASP A 268 3.45 17.26 18.86
C ASP A 268 2.71 16.61 17.68
N ALA A 269 1.38 16.80 17.60
CA ALA A 269 0.48 16.15 16.63
C ALA A 269 0.40 14.62 16.74
N SER A 270 0.96 14.01 17.79
CA SER A 270 0.80 12.56 18.04
C SER A 270 -0.67 12.21 18.30
N LEU A 271 -1.14 11.06 17.78
CA LEU A 271 -2.50 10.59 18.07
C LEU A 271 -2.60 10.20 19.55
N ARG A 272 -3.52 10.82 20.29
CA ARG A 272 -3.79 10.51 21.71
C ARG A 272 -5.07 9.71 21.88
N ALA A 273 -6.14 10.09 21.17
CA ALA A 273 -7.39 9.36 21.18
C ALA A 273 -8.08 9.40 19.82
N LEU A 274 -8.79 8.33 19.49
CA LEU A 274 -9.61 8.18 18.29
C LEU A 274 -10.87 7.42 18.67
N ASP A 275 -12.03 7.89 18.25
CA ASP A 275 -13.27 7.11 18.21
C ASP A 275 -13.89 7.39 16.85
N LEU A 276 -13.74 6.45 15.91
CA LEU A 276 -14.13 6.63 14.51
C LEU A 276 -15.00 5.49 14.04
N ARG A 277 -16.21 5.80 13.60
CA ARG A 277 -17.11 4.89 12.89
C ARG A 277 -16.94 5.08 11.40
N LEU A 278 -16.80 3.98 10.68
CA LEU A 278 -16.62 3.90 9.24
C LEU A 278 -17.73 3.01 8.68
N HIS A 279 -18.27 3.40 7.54
CA HIS A 279 -19.29 2.63 6.84
C HIS A 279 -19.11 2.76 5.33
N SER A 280 -19.22 1.65 4.62
CA SER A 280 -19.19 1.57 3.16
C SER A 280 -20.37 0.74 2.68
N ASP A 281 -21.22 1.34 1.83
CA ASP A 281 -22.30 0.62 1.15
C ASP A 281 -21.79 -0.13 -0.09
N ASP A 282 -20.65 0.29 -0.64
CA ASP A 282 -20.01 -0.33 -1.79
C ASP A 282 -18.49 -0.35 -1.61
N ALA A 283 -18.00 -1.47 -1.07
CA ALA A 283 -16.58 -1.68 -0.81
C ALA A 283 -15.74 -1.66 -2.09
N ALA A 284 -16.33 -1.84 -3.28
CA ALA A 284 -15.60 -1.81 -4.56
C ALA A 284 -14.95 -0.46 -4.86
N LEU A 285 -15.43 0.62 -4.24
CA LEU A 285 -14.90 1.96 -4.40
C LEU A 285 -13.71 2.26 -3.47
N LEU A 286 -13.47 1.44 -2.44
CA LEU A 286 -12.43 1.68 -1.44
C LEU A 286 -10.99 1.51 -1.98
N PRO A 287 -10.67 0.46 -2.77
CA PRO A 287 -9.29 0.21 -3.18
C PRO A 287 -8.65 1.37 -3.94
N SER A 288 -9.32 1.91 -4.95
CA SER A 288 -8.79 3.01 -5.76
C SER A 288 -8.76 4.33 -5.00
N ARG A 289 -9.79 4.63 -4.20
CA ARG A 289 -9.96 5.93 -3.56
C ARG A 289 -9.17 6.11 -2.26
N TYR A 290 -9.03 5.04 -1.47
CA TYR A 290 -8.52 5.13 -0.11
C TYR A 290 -7.38 4.16 0.21
N LEU A 291 -7.27 3.01 -0.47
CA LEU A 291 -6.35 1.94 -0.05
C LEU A 291 -5.12 1.73 -0.96
N SER A 292 -5.07 2.38 -2.13
CA SER A 292 -4.07 2.12 -3.17
C SER A 292 -2.62 2.23 -2.66
N GLY A 293 -2.32 3.25 -1.83
CA GLY A 293 -0.99 3.41 -1.23
C GLY A 293 -0.56 2.22 -0.38
N TRP A 294 -1.43 1.76 0.54
CA TRP A 294 -1.13 0.61 1.41
C TRP A 294 -1.15 -0.73 0.66
N LEU A 295 -2.07 -0.89 -0.28
CA LEU A 295 -2.14 -2.09 -1.14
C LEU A 295 -0.88 -2.23 -2.00
N GLY A 296 -0.33 -1.12 -2.51
CA GLY A 296 0.94 -1.10 -3.22
C GLY A 296 2.11 -1.59 -2.37
N VAL A 297 2.24 -1.07 -1.15
CA VAL A 297 3.30 -1.47 -0.21
C VAL A 297 3.17 -2.94 0.22
N ALA A 298 1.94 -3.44 0.36
CA ALA A 298 1.66 -4.83 0.71
C ALA A 298 1.78 -5.82 -0.47
N GLY A 299 2.07 -5.34 -1.70
CA GLY A 299 2.11 -6.20 -2.89
C GLY A 299 0.73 -6.67 -3.37
N LEU A 300 -0.34 -6.02 -2.93
CA LEU A 300 -1.76 -6.29 -3.21
C LEU A 300 -2.36 -5.26 -4.20
N SER A 301 -1.53 -4.64 -5.03
CA SER A 301 -1.99 -3.72 -6.08
C SER A 301 -3.05 -4.39 -6.97
N GLY A 302 -4.12 -3.65 -7.28
CA GLY A 302 -5.22 -4.16 -8.10
C GLY A 302 -6.24 -5.03 -7.34
N LEU A 303 -6.11 -5.17 -6.02
CA LEU A 303 -7.09 -5.88 -5.20
C LEU A 303 -8.49 -5.28 -5.38
N ARG A 304 -9.46 -6.15 -5.64
CA ARG A 304 -10.87 -5.84 -5.85
C ARG A 304 -11.66 -6.26 -4.62
N LEU A 305 -12.58 -5.39 -4.22
CA LEU A 305 -13.53 -5.63 -3.14
C LEU A 305 -14.95 -5.56 -3.69
N ALA A 306 -15.90 -6.20 -3.02
CA ALA A 306 -17.33 -5.99 -3.19
C ALA A 306 -18.04 -6.18 -1.85
N GLY A 307 -19.32 -5.82 -1.75
CA GLY A 307 -20.12 -5.97 -0.53
C GLY A 307 -20.10 -4.72 0.36
N THR A 308 -20.54 -4.88 1.62
CA THR A 308 -20.65 -3.77 2.58
C THR A 308 -19.76 -3.98 3.79
N PHE A 309 -19.24 -2.89 4.33
CA PHE A 309 -18.28 -2.88 5.42
C PHE A 309 -18.64 -1.83 6.46
N ASP A 310 -18.53 -2.19 7.74
CA ASP A 310 -18.64 -1.30 8.88
C ASP A 310 -17.40 -1.48 9.76
N ALA A 311 -16.90 -0.39 10.36
CA ALA A 311 -15.88 -0.48 11.38
C ALA A 311 -16.03 0.58 12.47
N HIS A 312 -15.71 0.23 13.70
CA HIS A 312 -15.53 1.16 14.81
C HIS A 312 -14.11 0.99 15.36
N VAL A 313 -13.29 2.03 15.18
CA VAL A 313 -11.89 2.04 15.64
C VAL A 313 -11.77 2.95 16.86
N ARG A 314 -11.19 2.41 17.93
CA ARG A 314 -10.96 3.12 19.18
C ARG A 314 -9.49 3.10 19.55
N VAL A 315 -8.91 4.28 19.80
CA VAL A 315 -7.55 4.48 20.32
C VAL A 315 -7.66 5.28 21.61
N ALA A 316 -6.95 4.84 22.65
CA ALA A 316 -6.85 5.53 23.93
C ALA A 316 -5.38 5.61 24.34
N ASP A 317 -4.96 6.77 24.85
CA ASP A 317 -3.58 7.05 25.26
C ASP A 317 -2.52 6.73 24.18
N GLY A 318 -2.88 6.92 22.92
CA GLY A 318 -2.03 6.64 21.75
C GLY A 318 -1.86 5.16 21.42
N ALA A 319 -2.57 4.26 22.10
CA ALA A 319 -2.59 2.83 21.80
C ALA A 319 -3.97 2.39 21.29
N LEU A 320 -4.00 1.38 20.43
CA LEU A 320 -5.25 0.77 20.00
C LEU A 320 -6.01 0.25 21.23
N ALA A 321 -7.28 0.60 21.41
CA ALA A 321 -8.12 0.11 22.49
C ALA A 321 -9.07 -0.99 22.01
N GLY A 322 -9.52 -0.90 20.75
CA GLY A 322 -10.30 -1.95 20.10
C GLY A 322 -10.71 -1.60 18.68
N ILE A 323 -11.12 -2.64 17.94
CA ILE A 323 -11.67 -2.56 16.59
C ILE A 323 -12.89 -3.48 16.55
N ASP A 324 -14.03 -2.96 16.12
CA ASP A 324 -15.20 -3.76 15.82
C ASP A 324 -15.50 -3.62 14.33
N ALA A 325 -15.27 -4.66 13.52
CA ALA A 325 -15.50 -4.65 12.08
C ALA A 325 -16.65 -5.59 11.71
N GLY A 326 -17.59 -5.12 10.90
CA GLY A 326 -18.70 -5.88 10.34
C GLY A 326 -18.54 -6.03 8.84
N LEU A 327 -18.66 -7.25 8.34
CA LEU A 327 -18.57 -7.61 6.93
C LEU A 327 -19.90 -8.23 6.53
N ARG A 328 -20.48 -7.79 5.41
CA ARG A 328 -21.70 -8.41 4.86
C ARG A 328 -21.53 -8.64 3.37
N GLY A 329 -21.48 -9.92 2.99
CA GLY A 329 -21.29 -10.39 1.63
C GLY A 329 -20.04 -9.83 0.96
N VAL A 330 -18.93 -9.69 1.69
CA VAL A 330 -17.71 -9.08 1.14
C VAL A 330 -16.95 -10.08 0.30
N ASP A 331 -16.69 -9.75 -0.96
CA ASP A 331 -15.79 -10.52 -1.81
C ASP A 331 -14.44 -9.82 -1.88
N ILE A 332 -13.36 -10.59 -1.82
CA ILE A 332 -11.98 -10.11 -1.95
C ILE A 332 -11.34 -10.88 -3.08
N VAL A 333 -10.78 -10.20 -4.07
CA VAL A 333 -10.04 -10.83 -5.17
C VAL A 333 -8.73 -10.09 -5.39
N ASP A 334 -7.61 -10.82 -5.36
CA ASP A 334 -6.30 -10.26 -5.65
C ASP A 334 -6.22 -9.77 -7.11
N GLY A 335 -5.44 -8.70 -7.34
CA GLY A 335 -5.29 -8.11 -8.68
C GLY A 335 -4.58 -9.00 -9.70
N ARG A 336 -3.91 -10.07 -9.25
CA ARG A 336 -3.25 -11.09 -10.08
C ARG A 336 -3.89 -12.47 -9.93
N ASP A 337 -5.12 -12.53 -9.42
CA ASP A 337 -5.89 -13.76 -9.18
C ASP A 337 -5.15 -14.82 -8.31
N ARG A 338 -4.19 -14.38 -7.48
CA ARG A 338 -3.45 -15.28 -6.57
C ARG A 338 -4.31 -15.87 -5.47
N PHE A 339 -5.34 -15.14 -5.06
CA PHE A 339 -6.33 -15.62 -4.09
C PHE A 339 -7.65 -14.87 -4.26
N ALA A 340 -8.72 -15.54 -3.85
CA ALA A 340 -10.05 -14.97 -3.74
C ALA A 340 -10.75 -15.50 -2.49
N PHE A 341 -11.55 -14.65 -1.85
CA PHE A 341 -12.51 -15.02 -0.82
C PHE A 341 -13.88 -14.52 -1.23
N THR A 342 -14.90 -15.35 -1.07
CA THR A 342 -16.28 -15.05 -1.49
C THR A 342 -17.23 -15.07 -0.32
N GLY A 343 -18.09 -14.05 -0.24
CA GLY A 343 -19.11 -13.90 0.78
C GLY A 343 -18.55 -13.92 2.20
N LEU A 344 -17.54 -13.08 2.48
CA LEU A 344 -17.14 -12.83 3.85
C LEU A 344 -18.30 -12.15 4.60
N ASP A 345 -18.71 -12.77 5.69
CA ASP A 345 -19.86 -12.38 6.48
C ASP A 345 -19.57 -12.56 7.98
N GLY A 346 -19.99 -11.59 8.78
CA GLY A 346 -19.91 -11.63 10.23
C GLY A 346 -19.17 -10.45 10.84
N GLU A 347 -18.63 -10.66 12.02
CA GLU A 347 -17.95 -9.63 12.79
C GLU A 347 -16.55 -10.08 13.22
N LEU A 348 -15.61 -9.15 13.19
CA LEU A 348 -14.29 -9.28 13.78
C LEU A 348 -14.14 -8.24 14.88
N ARG A 349 -14.00 -8.69 16.13
CA ARG A 349 -13.82 -7.80 17.29
C ARG A 349 -12.47 -8.01 17.94
N ILE A 350 -11.71 -6.93 18.06
CA ILE A 350 -10.40 -6.85 18.69
C ILE A 350 -10.53 -5.98 19.94
N SER A 351 -9.99 -6.43 21.07
CA SER A 351 -9.94 -5.65 22.30
C SER A 351 -8.62 -5.79 23.06
N GLU A 352 -8.08 -4.67 23.53
CA GLU A 352 -6.98 -4.65 24.51
C GLU A 352 -7.46 -4.87 25.95
N GLY A 353 -8.76 -4.68 26.22
CA GLY A 353 -9.32 -4.70 27.57
C GLY A 353 -10.14 -5.96 27.84
N ALA A 354 -11.46 -5.79 27.78
CA ALA A 354 -12.41 -6.86 28.07
C ALA A 354 -12.33 -7.97 27.02
N THR A 355 -12.58 -9.20 27.45
CA THR A 355 -12.71 -10.33 26.52
C THR A 355 -13.96 -10.15 25.67
N VAL A 356 -13.79 -10.21 24.35
CA VAL A 356 -14.88 -10.12 23.37
C VAL A 356 -14.86 -11.33 22.46
N ASP A 357 -16.04 -11.88 22.18
CA ASP A 357 -16.21 -12.96 21.20
C ASP A 357 -16.75 -12.37 19.89
N SER A 358 -16.31 -12.93 18.76
CA SER A 358 -16.78 -12.55 17.43
C SER A 358 -16.74 -13.75 16.49
N VAL A 359 -17.38 -13.66 15.33
CA VAL A 359 -17.45 -14.77 14.37
C VAL A 359 -17.34 -14.19 12.97
N LEU A 360 -16.36 -14.66 12.23
CA LEU A 360 -16.22 -14.41 10.80
C LEU A 360 -16.53 -15.70 10.03
N SER A 361 -17.07 -15.59 8.83
CA SER A 361 -17.28 -16.72 7.93
C SER A 361 -17.07 -16.32 6.48
N TRP A 362 -16.83 -17.29 5.62
CA TRP A 362 -16.87 -17.12 4.16
C TRP A 362 -17.61 -18.30 3.52
N ARG A 363 -18.07 -18.10 2.29
CA ARG A 363 -18.78 -19.14 1.52
C ARG A 363 -17.84 -20.04 0.70
N GLY A 364 -16.68 -19.52 0.34
CA GLY A 364 -15.63 -20.26 -0.35
C GLY A 364 -14.59 -19.31 -0.91
N GLY A 365 -13.66 -19.82 -1.70
CA GLY A 365 -12.66 -19.01 -2.35
C GLY A 365 -11.68 -19.85 -3.15
N SER A 366 -10.59 -19.22 -3.55
CA SER A 366 -9.51 -19.89 -4.24
C SER A 366 -8.16 -19.39 -3.76
N LEU A 367 -7.17 -20.26 -3.81
CA LEU A 367 -5.75 -19.93 -3.70
C LEU A 367 -5.08 -20.44 -4.97
N GLN A 368 -4.64 -19.52 -5.83
CA GLN A 368 -4.28 -19.81 -7.22
C GLN A 368 -5.42 -20.58 -7.91
N ALA A 369 -5.12 -21.73 -8.51
CA ALA A 369 -6.10 -22.61 -9.16
C ALA A 369 -6.87 -23.53 -8.19
N VAL A 370 -6.52 -23.54 -6.90
CA VAL A 370 -7.10 -24.46 -5.91
C VAL A 370 -8.29 -23.80 -5.21
N GLU A 371 -9.49 -24.35 -5.41
CA GLU A 371 -10.70 -23.90 -4.73
C GLU A 371 -10.82 -24.48 -3.32
N PHE A 372 -11.40 -23.71 -2.39
CA PHE A 372 -11.68 -24.13 -1.02
C PHE A 372 -13.10 -23.79 -0.58
N GLY A 373 -13.64 -24.63 0.30
CA GLY A 373 -15.01 -24.58 0.78
C GLY A 373 -15.29 -23.49 1.82
N PRO A 374 -16.55 -23.42 2.29
CA PRO A 374 -16.97 -22.47 3.32
C PRO A 374 -16.28 -22.75 4.66
N ALA A 375 -16.07 -21.71 5.47
CA ALA A 375 -15.57 -21.85 6.83
C ALA A 375 -16.23 -20.85 7.77
N ARG A 376 -16.28 -21.22 9.05
CA ARG A 376 -16.72 -20.37 10.15
C ARG A 376 -15.65 -20.30 11.21
N LEU A 377 -15.22 -19.10 11.56
CA LEU A 377 -14.12 -18.79 12.45
C LEU A 377 -14.65 -18.05 13.69
N PRO A 378 -14.98 -18.76 14.78
CA PRO A 378 -15.30 -18.09 16.04
C PRO A 378 -14.02 -17.65 16.75
N PHE A 379 -13.87 -16.34 16.90
CA PHE A 379 -12.74 -15.73 17.58
C PHE A 379 -13.10 -15.29 18.99
N ARG A 380 -12.07 -15.22 19.82
CA ARG A 380 -12.05 -14.52 21.10
C ARG A 380 -10.88 -13.56 21.11
N SER A 381 -11.12 -12.30 21.43
CA SER A 381 -10.07 -11.31 21.61
C SER A 381 -9.96 -10.85 23.06
N ALA A 382 -8.73 -10.72 23.54
CA ALA A 382 -8.40 -10.09 24.82
C ALA A 382 -6.91 -9.67 24.81
N ARG A 383 -6.59 -8.49 25.38
CA ARG A 383 -5.20 -7.99 25.51
C ARG A 383 -4.42 -8.01 24.17
N GLY A 384 -5.08 -7.60 23.08
CA GLY A 384 -4.44 -7.48 21.76
C GLY A 384 -4.19 -8.79 21.04
N ARG A 385 -4.64 -9.91 21.61
CA ARG A 385 -4.69 -11.22 20.96
C ARG A 385 -6.05 -11.47 20.35
N LEU A 386 -6.06 -12.25 19.27
CA LEU A 386 -7.23 -12.83 18.65
C LEU A 386 -6.99 -14.34 18.53
N ASP A 387 -7.74 -15.11 19.30
CA ASP A 387 -7.61 -16.56 19.41
C ASP A 387 -8.83 -17.25 18.80
N LEU A 388 -8.60 -18.25 17.96
CA LEU A 388 -9.65 -19.12 17.44
C LEU A 388 -10.14 -20.04 18.57
N ARG A 389 -11.46 -20.15 18.72
CA ARG A 389 -12.08 -20.83 19.87
C ARG A 389 -12.29 -22.34 19.68
N GLU A 390 -12.32 -22.79 18.44
CA GLU A 390 -12.53 -24.19 18.07
C GLU A 390 -11.70 -24.52 16.83
N ASP A 391 -11.38 -25.79 16.62
CA ASP A 391 -10.72 -26.24 15.40
C ASP A 391 -11.62 -25.96 14.19
N VAL A 392 -11.05 -25.45 13.11
CA VAL A 392 -11.79 -25.12 11.88
C VAL A 392 -11.31 -26.00 10.75
N ALA A 393 -12.26 -26.70 10.16
CA ALA A 393 -12.07 -27.57 9.02
C ALA A 393 -12.54 -26.88 7.72
N ILE A 394 -11.76 -27.01 6.66
CA ILE A 394 -12.03 -26.42 5.35
C ILE A 394 -11.85 -27.51 4.31
N ASP A 395 -12.90 -27.78 3.54
CA ASP A 395 -12.85 -28.77 2.46
C ASP A 395 -12.08 -28.19 1.27
N VAL A 396 -11.16 -28.97 0.71
CA VAL A 396 -10.30 -28.59 -0.42
C VAL A 396 -9.74 -29.85 -1.08
N LEU A 397 -9.69 -29.88 -2.42
CA LEU A 397 -9.17 -31.03 -3.20
C LEU A 397 -9.77 -32.38 -2.75
N ASP A 398 -11.09 -32.45 -2.54
CA ASP A 398 -11.84 -33.61 -2.02
C ASP A 398 -11.36 -34.19 -0.67
N GLY A 399 -10.46 -33.49 0.02
CA GLY A 399 -10.04 -33.78 1.39
C GLY A 399 -10.33 -32.59 2.30
N GLN A 400 -9.57 -32.47 3.38
CA GLN A 400 -9.81 -31.44 4.40
C GLN A 400 -8.51 -30.87 4.98
N LEU A 401 -8.51 -29.55 5.19
CA LEU A 401 -7.52 -28.85 6.03
C LEU A 401 -8.15 -28.50 7.37
N ARG A 402 -7.50 -28.86 8.48
CA ARG A 402 -7.96 -28.53 9.83
C ARG A 402 -6.96 -27.64 10.55
N PHE A 403 -7.38 -26.43 10.86
CA PHE A 403 -6.62 -25.45 11.63
C PHE A 403 -7.00 -25.52 13.10
N SER A 404 -5.99 -25.60 13.98
CA SER A 404 -6.18 -25.68 15.43
C SER A 404 -5.37 -24.61 16.15
N GLY A 405 -5.90 -24.10 17.26
CA GLY A 405 -5.16 -23.18 18.14
C GLY A 405 -4.64 -21.90 17.48
N LEU A 406 -5.30 -21.41 16.42
CA LEU A 406 -4.89 -20.18 15.74
C LEU A 406 -4.90 -19.01 16.72
N SER A 407 -3.77 -18.32 16.84
CA SER A 407 -3.54 -17.18 17.73
C SER A 407 -2.81 -16.09 16.96
N LEU A 408 -3.45 -14.93 16.81
CA LEU A 408 -2.90 -13.72 16.21
C LEU A 408 -2.57 -12.71 17.31
N LEU A 409 -1.32 -12.27 17.38
CA LEU A 409 -0.90 -11.14 18.21
C LEU A 409 -0.68 -9.93 17.31
N LEU A 410 -1.40 -8.85 17.59
CA LEU A 410 -1.31 -7.62 16.82
C LEU A 410 0.02 -6.90 17.04
N PRO A 411 0.48 -6.09 16.05
CA PRO A 411 1.67 -5.28 16.22
C PRO A 411 1.55 -4.32 17.40
N ALA A 412 2.59 -4.28 18.25
CA ALA A 412 2.65 -3.38 19.40
C ALA A 412 4.09 -2.97 19.70
N GLN A 413 4.32 -1.67 19.95
CA GLN A 413 5.60 -1.11 20.42
C GLN A 413 6.85 -1.61 19.65
N GLY A 414 6.78 -1.59 18.31
CA GLY A 414 7.89 -2.03 17.45
C GLY A 414 8.02 -3.54 17.25
N GLN A 415 7.15 -4.36 17.87
CA GLN A 415 7.01 -5.77 17.54
C GLN A 415 6.04 -5.92 16.37
N GLY A 416 6.43 -6.70 15.35
CA GLY A 416 5.57 -7.04 14.23
C GLY A 416 4.43 -7.99 14.62
N MET A 417 3.52 -8.19 13.68
CA MET A 417 2.44 -9.17 13.80
C MET A 417 3.01 -10.58 13.97
N ARG A 418 2.42 -11.38 14.86
CA ARG A 418 2.77 -12.79 15.04
C ARG A 418 1.54 -13.67 14.90
N ILE A 419 1.69 -14.79 14.20
CA ILE A 419 0.63 -15.77 14.00
C ILE A 419 1.17 -17.13 14.41
N GLU A 420 0.40 -17.87 15.22
CA GLU A 420 0.67 -19.26 15.54
C GLU A 420 -0.58 -20.10 15.25
N SER A 421 -0.42 -21.30 14.69
CA SER A 421 -1.53 -22.24 14.43
C SER A 421 -0.99 -23.66 14.27
N GLY A 422 -1.77 -24.68 14.62
CA GLY A 422 -1.59 -26.04 14.11
C GLY A 422 -2.32 -26.21 12.77
N LEU A 423 -1.85 -27.15 11.95
CA LEU A 423 -2.47 -27.54 10.68
C LEU A 423 -2.43 -29.06 10.51
N ALA A 424 -3.58 -29.69 10.34
CA ALA A 424 -3.69 -31.07 9.88
C ALA A 424 -4.22 -31.09 8.44
N VAL A 425 -3.63 -31.98 7.64
CA VAL A 425 -3.97 -32.22 6.25
C VAL A 425 -4.52 -33.63 6.15
N GLU A 426 -5.78 -33.77 5.77
CA GLU A 426 -6.49 -35.04 5.77
C GLU A 426 -6.89 -35.41 4.33
N ALA A 427 -6.10 -36.32 3.75
CA ALA A 427 -6.37 -37.00 2.48
C ALA A 427 -6.70 -36.07 1.29
N LEU A 428 -5.89 -35.02 1.06
CA LEU A 428 -6.07 -34.18 -0.14
C LEU A 428 -5.76 -35.00 -1.39
N HIS A 429 -6.66 -34.97 -2.37
CA HIS A 429 -6.52 -35.75 -3.59
C HIS A 429 -5.61 -35.03 -4.59
N LEU A 430 -4.49 -35.67 -4.96
CA LEU A 430 -3.51 -35.09 -5.89
C LEU A 430 -4.00 -35.03 -7.34
N GLY A 431 -4.99 -35.87 -7.69
CA GLY A 431 -5.62 -35.82 -9.02
C GLY A 431 -6.34 -34.50 -9.27
N GLU A 432 -7.02 -33.98 -8.25
CA GLU A 432 -7.67 -32.66 -8.30
C GLU A 432 -6.65 -31.53 -8.42
N LEU A 433 -5.51 -31.67 -7.73
CA LEU A 433 -4.40 -30.73 -7.85
C LEU A 433 -3.81 -30.75 -9.27
N ALA A 434 -3.58 -31.93 -9.82
CA ALA A 434 -3.06 -32.07 -11.19
C ALA A 434 -4.03 -31.45 -12.21
N ALA A 435 -5.34 -31.66 -12.05
CA ALA A 435 -6.36 -31.04 -12.90
C ALA A 435 -6.35 -29.50 -12.79
N ALA A 436 -6.24 -28.95 -11.58
CA ALA A 436 -6.21 -27.51 -11.34
C ALA A 436 -5.02 -26.81 -12.01
N PHE A 437 -3.85 -27.46 -12.04
CA PHE A 437 -2.63 -26.93 -12.65
C PHE A 437 -2.37 -27.41 -14.08
N GLY A 438 -3.28 -28.20 -14.67
CA GLY A 438 -3.12 -28.75 -16.03
C GLY A 438 -1.97 -29.75 -16.17
N TRP A 439 -1.56 -30.39 -15.07
CA TRP A 439 -0.52 -31.43 -15.05
C TRP A 439 -1.05 -32.77 -15.57
N PRO A 440 -0.16 -33.70 -15.99
CA PRO A 440 -0.54 -35.07 -16.27
C PRO A 440 -1.34 -35.67 -15.11
N ALA A 441 -2.41 -36.40 -15.43
CA ALA A 441 -3.25 -36.99 -14.40
C ALA A 441 -2.50 -38.11 -13.66
N PHE A 442 -2.36 -37.98 -12.35
CA PHE A 442 -1.85 -39.05 -11.48
C PHE A 442 -2.68 -39.17 -10.21
N ALA A 443 -2.70 -40.37 -9.65
CA ALA A 443 -3.40 -40.66 -8.40
C ALA A 443 -2.44 -40.56 -7.22
N GLY A 444 -2.97 -40.08 -6.09
CA GLY A 444 -2.26 -40.04 -4.82
C GLY A 444 -3.01 -39.16 -3.82
N THR A 445 -2.54 -39.19 -2.58
CA THR A 445 -3.13 -38.44 -1.46
C THR A 445 -2.05 -37.76 -0.64
N LEU A 446 -2.26 -36.50 -0.29
CA LEU A 446 -1.41 -35.77 0.66
C LEU A 446 -2.07 -35.74 2.04
N SER A 447 -1.32 -36.13 3.07
CA SER A 447 -1.75 -36.10 4.46
C SER A 447 -0.60 -35.67 5.38
N GLY A 448 -0.91 -35.23 6.59
CA GLY A 448 0.13 -34.90 7.55
C GLY A 448 -0.37 -34.00 8.66
N GLU A 449 0.48 -33.78 9.66
CA GLU A 449 0.20 -32.87 10.76
C GLU A 449 1.41 -31.98 10.99
N ILE A 450 1.15 -30.68 11.06
CA ILE A 450 2.08 -29.64 11.47
C ILE A 450 1.58 -29.16 12.84
N PRO A 451 2.16 -29.65 13.95
CA PRO A 451 1.73 -29.27 15.29
C PRO A 451 1.83 -27.77 15.56
N ARG A 452 2.78 -27.08 14.92
CA ARG A 452 2.95 -25.64 15.06
C ARG A 452 3.53 -25.01 13.79
N MET A 453 2.81 -24.03 13.28
CA MET A 453 3.24 -23.06 12.28
C MET A 453 3.38 -21.71 12.96
N ARG A 454 4.51 -21.02 12.77
CA ARG A 454 4.77 -19.70 13.38
C ARG A 454 5.19 -18.69 12.34
N TYR A 455 4.41 -17.62 12.22
CA TYR A 455 4.78 -16.42 11.48
C TYR A 455 5.32 -15.34 12.43
N ALA A 456 6.55 -14.90 12.22
CA ALA A 456 7.12 -13.73 12.88
C ALA A 456 8.27 -13.15 12.03
N ASP A 457 8.45 -11.83 12.05
CA ASP A 457 9.61 -11.16 11.43
C ASP A 457 9.79 -11.54 9.94
N HIS A 458 8.67 -11.60 9.21
CA HIS A 458 8.59 -12.02 7.79
C HIS A 458 9.00 -13.46 7.49
N ARG A 459 9.07 -14.34 8.50
CA ARG A 459 9.39 -15.77 8.34
C ARG A 459 8.26 -16.63 8.87
N LEU A 460 7.92 -17.67 8.12
CA LEU A 460 6.96 -18.71 8.46
C LEU A 460 7.72 -20.02 8.65
N ASP A 461 7.79 -20.49 9.88
CA ASP A 461 8.41 -21.76 10.24
C ASP A 461 7.34 -22.81 10.52
N PHE A 462 7.58 -24.04 10.09
CA PHE A 462 6.69 -25.18 10.34
C PHE A 462 7.44 -26.23 11.15
N ASP A 463 6.89 -26.58 12.31
CA ASP A 463 7.35 -27.71 13.09
C ASP A 463 6.63 -28.96 12.61
N GLY A 464 7.40 -29.97 12.21
CA GLY A 464 6.86 -31.22 11.67
C GLY A 464 7.02 -31.28 10.15
N GLY A 465 6.19 -32.09 9.52
CA GLY A 465 6.34 -32.41 8.12
C GLY A 465 5.04 -32.92 7.51
N LEU A 466 5.04 -33.04 6.18
CA LEU A 466 3.93 -33.56 5.41
C LEU A 466 4.35 -34.85 4.73
N ALA A 467 3.40 -35.77 4.52
CA ALA A 467 3.65 -37.04 3.84
C ALA A 467 2.66 -37.22 2.70
N MET A 468 3.20 -37.44 1.51
CA MET A 468 2.43 -37.65 0.30
C MET A 468 2.53 -39.12 -0.10
N HIS A 469 1.40 -39.79 -0.27
CA HIS A 469 1.34 -41.13 -0.82
C HIS A 469 1.03 -41.03 -2.31
N VAL A 470 2.02 -41.38 -3.14
CA VAL A 470 1.95 -41.25 -4.59
C VAL A 470 2.77 -42.36 -5.24
N PHE A 471 2.37 -42.83 -6.42
CA PHE A 471 3.08 -43.89 -7.16
C PHE A 471 3.37 -45.14 -6.32
N ASP A 472 2.43 -45.60 -5.49
CA ASP A 472 2.59 -46.77 -4.61
C ASP A 472 3.80 -46.69 -3.66
N GLY A 473 4.20 -45.47 -3.28
CA GLY A 473 5.20 -45.19 -2.25
C GLY A 473 4.90 -43.89 -1.50
N GLU A 474 5.92 -43.35 -0.82
CA GLU A 474 5.77 -42.19 0.06
C GLU A 474 6.83 -41.12 -0.24
N VAL A 475 6.40 -39.85 -0.20
CA VAL A 475 7.30 -38.68 -0.25
C VAL A 475 7.07 -37.87 1.02
N ARG A 476 8.11 -37.68 1.83
CA ARG A 476 8.04 -36.91 3.07
C ARG A 476 8.74 -35.57 2.91
N PHE A 477 8.12 -34.53 3.44
CA PHE A 477 8.63 -33.16 3.47
C PHE A 477 8.92 -32.75 4.91
N GLY A 478 10.13 -32.27 5.17
CA GLY A 478 10.56 -31.81 6.49
C GLY A 478 11.23 -30.44 6.43
N SER A 479 11.54 -29.89 7.60
CA SER A 479 12.30 -28.63 7.74
C SER A 479 11.72 -27.47 6.94
N LEU A 480 10.39 -27.45 6.77
CA LEU A 480 9.71 -26.46 5.94
C LEU A 480 9.84 -25.07 6.57
N SER A 481 10.28 -24.10 5.77
CA SER A 481 10.29 -22.69 6.15
C SER A 481 10.12 -21.79 4.93
N LEU A 482 9.44 -20.68 5.10
CA LEU A 482 9.17 -19.69 4.06
C LEU A 482 9.55 -18.30 4.55
N GLU A 483 10.45 -17.64 3.84
CA GLU A 483 10.89 -16.28 4.15
C GLU A 483 10.26 -15.30 3.14
N ARG A 484 9.74 -14.19 3.67
CA ARG A 484 9.06 -13.11 2.93
C ARG A 484 7.95 -13.64 1.99
N PRO A 485 6.96 -14.41 2.49
CA PRO A 485 5.87 -14.99 1.68
C PRO A 485 5.06 -13.96 0.87
N PHE A 486 5.05 -12.70 1.31
CA PHE A 486 4.32 -11.59 0.67
C PHE A 486 5.25 -10.50 0.10
N GLY A 487 6.56 -10.77 0.05
CA GLY A 487 7.58 -9.82 -0.44
C GLY A 487 7.94 -10.04 -1.92
N VAL A 488 8.84 -9.21 -2.43
CA VAL A 488 9.30 -9.22 -3.84
C VAL A 488 10.27 -10.36 -4.20
N ALA A 489 10.66 -11.20 -3.24
CA ALA A 489 11.56 -12.34 -3.44
C ALA A 489 11.33 -13.38 -2.33
N PRO A 490 10.20 -14.13 -2.37
CA PRO A 490 9.93 -15.18 -1.42
C PRO A 490 11.00 -16.27 -1.53
N SER A 491 11.37 -16.91 -0.41
CA SER A 491 12.24 -18.08 -0.46
C SER A 491 11.73 -19.22 0.40
N LEU A 492 11.59 -20.40 -0.20
CA LEU A 492 11.19 -21.63 0.46
C LEU A 492 12.44 -22.44 0.80
N SER A 493 12.44 -23.11 1.95
CA SER A 493 13.41 -24.16 2.25
C SER A 493 12.70 -25.42 2.76
N ALA A 494 13.20 -26.58 2.34
CA ALA A 494 12.64 -27.89 2.66
C ALA A 494 13.70 -29.00 2.58
N ASP A 495 13.43 -30.11 3.27
CA ASP A 495 14.06 -31.40 3.01
C ASP A 495 12.99 -32.34 2.44
N ILE A 496 13.35 -33.16 1.45
CA ILE A 496 12.44 -34.11 0.80
C ILE A 496 13.05 -35.51 0.86
N GLU A 497 12.27 -36.51 1.28
CA GLU A 497 12.64 -37.93 1.27
C GLU A 497 11.64 -38.73 0.42
N LEU A 498 12.15 -39.61 -0.43
CA LEU A 498 11.37 -40.45 -1.34
C LEU A 498 11.60 -41.91 -0.94
N GLU A 499 10.53 -42.64 -0.68
CA GLU A 499 10.58 -44.04 -0.26
C GLU A 499 9.69 -44.92 -1.14
N ASP A 500 10.30 -45.96 -1.73
CA ASP A 500 9.63 -47.10 -2.35
C ASP A 500 8.67 -46.74 -3.50
N LEU A 501 8.93 -45.62 -4.20
CA LEU A 501 8.11 -45.18 -5.33
C LEU A 501 8.20 -46.17 -6.50
N ASP A 502 7.06 -46.53 -7.08
CA ASP A 502 6.97 -47.43 -8.22
C ASP A 502 7.41 -46.72 -9.51
N LEU A 503 8.57 -47.12 -10.04
CA LEU A 503 9.14 -46.50 -11.24
C LEU A 503 8.32 -46.76 -12.49
N THR A 504 7.60 -47.88 -12.57
CA THR A 504 6.76 -48.19 -13.73
C THR A 504 5.65 -47.15 -13.82
N THR A 505 4.94 -46.93 -12.71
CA THR A 505 3.86 -45.94 -12.64
C THR A 505 4.38 -44.52 -12.85
N LEU A 506 5.52 -44.17 -12.24
CA LEU A 506 6.12 -42.84 -12.38
C LEU A 506 6.53 -42.56 -13.84
N THR A 507 7.21 -43.49 -14.50
CA THR A 507 7.68 -43.28 -15.88
C THR A 507 6.54 -43.24 -16.89
N GLU A 508 5.46 -44.00 -16.66
CA GLU A 508 4.25 -43.95 -17.49
C GLU A 508 3.56 -42.58 -17.44
N VAL A 509 3.45 -41.93 -16.27
CA VAL A 509 2.79 -40.62 -16.13
C VAL A 509 3.57 -39.51 -16.82
N PHE A 510 4.90 -39.56 -16.79
CA PHE A 510 5.78 -38.54 -17.36
C PHE A 510 6.26 -38.86 -18.79
N ASP A 511 5.68 -39.86 -19.45
CA ASP A 511 6.06 -40.36 -20.80
C ASP A 511 7.58 -40.58 -20.98
N ILE A 512 8.28 -40.87 -19.88
CA ILE A 512 9.65 -41.34 -19.90
C ILE A 512 9.55 -42.83 -20.23
N GLY A 513 10.38 -43.35 -21.15
CA GLY A 513 10.31 -44.78 -21.47
C GLY A 513 10.25 -45.67 -20.22
N GLN A 514 9.57 -46.81 -20.29
CA GLN A 514 9.30 -47.65 -19.12
C GLN A 514 10.58 -48.06 -18.35
N ILE A 515 10.57 -47.87 -17.03
CA ILE A 515 11.57 -48.36 -16.08
C ILE A 515 10.85 -49.13 -14.96
N ASP A 516 11.16 -50.41 -14.78
CA ASP A 516 10.62 -51.22 -13.68
C ASP A 516 11.55 -51.15 -12.46
N GLY A 517 11.00 -50.92 -11.26
CA GLY A 517 11.77 -50.96 -10.01
C GLY A 517 11.15 -50.12 -8.91
N ARG A 518 11.85 -50.01 -7.78
CA ARG A 518 11.49 -49.13 -6.66
C ARG A 518 12.53 -48.04 -6.49
N LEU A 519 12.09 -46.79 -6.49
CA LEU A 519 12.91 -45.59 -6.39
C LEU A 519 12.90 -45.06 -4.95
N HIS A 520 14.09 -44.77 -4.47
CA HIS A 520 14.34 -44.09 -3.20
C HIS A 520 15.20 -42.86 -3.46
N GLY A 521 15.16 -41.90 -2.55
CA GLY A 521 16.01 -40.74 -2.66
C GLY A 521 15.79 -39.71 -1.58
N ARG A 522 16.58 -38.64 -1.65
CA ARG A 522 16.44 -37.49 -0.77
C ARG A 522 16.97 -36.23 -1.43
N PHE A 523 16.43 -35.09 -1.03
CA PHE A 523 16.88 -33.76 -1.39
C PHE A 523 17.02 -32.97 -0.09
N ASP A 524 18.25 -32.78 0.38
CA ASP A 524 18.54 -32.03 1.59
C ASP A 524 18.80 -30.55 1.25
N GLY A 525 18.33 -29.66 2.11
CA GLY A 525 18.57 -28.22 1.99
C GLY A 525 18.07 -27.64 0.67
N LEU A 526 16.93 -28.13 0.17
CA LEU A 526 16.28 -27.56 -0.99
C LEU A 526 15.94 -26.11 -0.69
N ARG A 527 16.38 -25.20 -1.55
CA ARG A 527 16.12 -23.77 -1.45
C ARG A 527 15.55 -23.25 -2.76
N LEU A 528 14.35 -22.71 -2.70
CA LEU A 528 13.78 -21.90 -3.77
C LEU A 528 13.98 -20.43 -3.44
N VAL A 529 14.37 -19.62 -4.43
CA VAL A 529 14.37 -18.16 -4.34
C VAL A 529 13.55 -17.67 -5.51
N ASP A 530 12.52 -16.88 -5.22
CA ASP A 530 11.56 -16.42 -6.22
C ASP A 530 10.97 -17.60 -7.03
N TRP A 531 10.64 -18.68 -6.32
CA TRP A 531 10.17 -19.96 -6.86
C TRP A 531 11.14 -20.69 -7.81
N GLN A 532 12.35 -20.17 -8.01
CA GLN A 532 13.42 -20.82 -8.77
C GLN A 532 14.33 -21.64 -7.85
N LEU A 533 14.74 -22.83 -8.30
CA LEU A 533 15.60 -23.72 -7.54
C LEU A 533 17.04 -23.19 -7.47
N ALA A 534 17.49 -22.82 -6.27
CA ALA A 534 18.78 -22.18 -6.05
C ALA A 534 19.85 -23.15 -5.49
N ALA A 535 19.43 -24.11 -4.64
CA ALA A 535 20.31 -25.09 -4.05
C ALA A 535 19.57 -26.33 -3.58
N PHE A 536 20.27 -27.47 -3.57
CA PHE A 536 19.91 -28.71 -2.86
C PHE A 536 21.10 -29.69 -2.91
N ASP A 537 21.12 -30.68 -2.04
CA ASP A 537 21.93 -31.91 -2.18
C ASP A 537 20.98 -33.08 -2.41
N GLY A 538 20.98 -33.64 -3.62
CA GLY A 538 19.99 -34.62 -4.05
C GLY A 538 20.63 -35.95 -4.43
N GLU A 539 19.99 -37.05 -4.06
CA GLU A 539 20.30 -38.37 -4.60
C GLU A 539 19.01 -39.17 -4.86
N LEU A 540 19.05 -39.95 -5.93
CA LEU A 540 17.99 -40.86 -6.35
C LEU A 540 18.64 -42.20 -6.68
N HIS A 541 18.07 -43.30 -6.22
CA HIS A 541 18.57 -44.63 -6.50
C HIS A 541 17.50 -45.70 -6.44
N THR A 542 17.76 -46.83 -7.09
CA THR A 542 16.88 -48.00 -7.01
C THR A 542 17.37 -49.00 -5.99
N GLU A 543 16.45 -49.60 -5.24
CA GLU A 543 16.76 -50.70 -4.33
C GLU A 543 16.21 -52.04 -4.87
N PRO A 544 17.00 -53.13 -4.90
CA PRO A 544 16.50 -54.45 -5.30
C PRO A 544 15.45 -54.99 -4.32
N ARG A 545 14.24 -55.26 -4.80
CA ARG A 545 13.15 -55.83 -4.00
C ARG A 545 12.71 -57.19 -4.54
N ARG A 546 12.53 -58.16 -3.64
CA ARG A 546 12.10 -59.52 -4.03
C ARG A 546 10.72 -59.46 -4.69
N GLY A 547 10.63 -59.99 -5.92
CA GLY A 547 9.37 -60.03 -6.68
C GLY A 547 9.14 -58.84 -7.61
N VAL A 548 9.96 -57.79 -7.53
CA VAL A 548 9.92 -56.63 -8.43
C VAL A 548 10.95 -56.82 -9.55
N ARG A 549 10.54 -56.59 -10.80
CA ARG A 549 11.45 -56.63 -11.95
C ARG A 549 12.31 -55.37 -11.98
N GLN A 550 13.55 -55.48 -12.47
CA GLN A 550 14.45 -54.35 -12.69
C GLN A 550 14.86 -54.33 -14.17
N ARG A 551 14.05 -53.65 -14.98
CA ARG A 551 14.24 -53.57 -16.43
C ARG A 551 14.07 -52.13 -16.89
N ILE A 552 14.79 -51.76 -17.94
CA ILE A 552 14.77 -50.41 -18.52
C ILE A 552 14.57 -50.54 -20.03
N SER A 553 13.57 -49.85 -20.57
CA SER A 553 13.27 -49.87 -22.01
C SER A 553 14.34 -49.13 -22.82
N GLN A 554 14.47 -49.47 -24.10
CA GLN A 554 15.34 -48.72 -25.02
C GLN A 554 15.04 -47.21 -25.02
N ARG A 555 13.76 -46.84 -25.02
CA ARG A 555 13.34 -45.43 -25.02
C ARG A 555 13.85 -44.72 -23.78
N ALA A 556 13.68 -45.32 -22.60
CA ALA A 556 14.15 -44.74 -21.34
C ALA A 556 15.67 -44.50 -21.33
N VAL A 557 16.45 -45.43 -21.89
CA VAL A 557 17.91 -45.27 -22.03
C VAL A 557 18.23 -44.09 -22.93
N GLN A 558 17.50 -43.91 -24.03
CA GLN A 558 17.66 -42.79 -24.97
C GLN A 558 17.30 -41.47 -24.28
N ASP A 559 16.17 -41.42 -23.57
CA ASP A 559 15.71 -40.24 -22.84
C ASP A 559 16.75 -39.82 -21.78
N ILE A 560 17.22 -40.76 -20.94
CA ILE A 560 18.26 -40.49 -19.93
C ILE A 560 19.57 -40.03 -20.56
N SER A 561 19.96 -40.63 -21.68
CA SER A 561 21.23 -40.31 -22.36
C SER A 561 21.17 -38.95 -23.07
N SER A 562 19.99 -38.54 -23.55
CA SER A 562 19.75 -37.24 -24.21
C SER A 562 19.94 -36.04 -23.27
N VAL A 563 19.71 -36.24 -21.97
CA VAL A 563 19.90 -35.23 -20.92
C VAL A 563 21.40 -34.92 -20.70
N GLY A 564 22.27 -35.92 -20.83
CA GLY A 564 23.71 -35.82 -20.52
C GLY A 564 24.59 -35.24 -21.65
N ASP A 565 24.39 -35.66 -22.91
CA ASP A 565 25.21 -35.20 -24.03
C ASP A 565 24.55 -35.49 -25.40
N ALA A 566 24.47 -34.49 -26.28
CA ALA A 566 23.98 -34.64 -27.66
C ALA A 566 24.91 -35.50 -28.55
N SER A 567 26.11 -35.81 -28.07
CA SER A 567 27.11 -36.60 -28.82
C SER A 567 26.98 -38.13 -28.68
N PHE A 568 25.98 -38.62 -27.93
CA PHE A 568 25.72 -40.06 -27.77
C PHE A 568 25.16 -40.77 -29.02
N ALA A 569 24.77 -40.02 -30.06
CA ALA A 569 24.21 -40.55 -31.31
C ALA A 569 25.19 -41.44 -32.14
N GLY A 570 26.46 -41.60 -31.72
CA GLY A 570 27.51 -42.25 -32.52
C GLY A 570 28.22 -43.47 -31.92
N SER A 571 27.85 -43.98 -30.74
CA SER A 571 28.60 -45.08 -30.09
C SER A 571 28.21 -46.48 -30.63
N LEU A 572 29.16 -47.42 -30.60
CA LEU A 572 28.96 -48.84 -30.98
C LEU A 572 27.87 -49.55 -30.14
N GLN A 573 27.50 -49.00 -28.97
CA GLN A 573 26.40 -49.48 -28.14
C GLN A 573 25.04 -49.14 -28.74
N ALA A 574 24.89 -48.03 -29.48
CA ALA A 574 23.65 -47.64 -30.16
C ALA A 574 23.21 -48.63 -31.25
N GLN A 575 24.16 -49.38 -31.84
CA GLN A 575 23.91 -50.34 -32.93
C GLN A 575 23.40 -51.71 -32.42
N LEU A 576 23.54 -52.02 -31.13
CA LEU A 576 23.02 -53.25 -30.50
C LEU A 576 21.63 -53.08 -29.87
N ILE A 577 21.15 -51.84 -29.77
CA ILE A 577 19.88 -51.52 -29.09
C ILE A 577 18.66 -51.96 -29.91
N GLY A 578 18.76 -51.99 -31.25
CA GLY A 578 17.66 -52.42 -32.12
C GLY A 578 17.32 -53.92 -32.11
N LEU A 579 17.99 -54.73 -31.27
CA LEU A 579 17.74 -56.18 -31.15
C LEU A 579 16.91 -56.57 -29.92
N PHE A 580 16.72 -55.66 -28.95
CA PHE A 580 16.04 -55.93 -27.68
C PHE A 580 15.22 -54.72 -27.23
N ASP A 581 13.97 -54.95 -26.81
CA ASP A 581 13.05 -53.89 -26.39
C ASP A 581 13.39 -53.31 -25.00
N ASP A 582 14.02 -54.12 -24.14
CA ASP A 582 14.38 -53.76 -22.77
C ASP A 582 15.67 -54.46 -22.26
N PHE A 583 16.31 -53.85 -21.26
CA PHE A 583 17.57 -54.30 -20.67
C PHE A 583 17.40 -54.57 -19.17
N GLY A 584 18.06 -55.61 -18.65
CA GLY A 584 18.12 -55.83 -17.21
C GLY A 584 19.10 -54.86 -16.54
N TYR A 585 18.73 -54.30 -15.39
CA TYR A 585 19.65 -53.52 -14.56
C TYR A 585 19.73 -54.08 -13.13
N ARG A 586 20.83 -53.75 -12.44
CA ARG A 586 21.08 -54.14 -11.05
C ARG A 586 20.78 -53.00 -10.10
N ARG A 587 21.27 -51.81 -10.43
CA ARG A 587 21.02 -50.56 -9.73
C ARG A 587 21.02 -49.40 -10.71
N ILE A 588 20.19 -48.40 -10.42
CA ILE A 588 20.24 -47.07 -10.99
C ILE A 588 20.55 -46.13 -9.82
N GLY A 589 21.40 -45.13 -10.04
CA GLY A 589 21.71 -44.13 -9.02
C GLY A 589 22.29 -42.86 -9.63
N ILE A 590 21.74 -41.72 -9.24
CA ILE A 590 22.17 -40.39 -9.67
C ILE A 590 22.16 -39.44 -8.48
N SER A 591 23.13 -38.53 -8.43
CA SER A 591 23.19 -37.48 -7.40
C SER A 591 23.52 -36.14 -8.03
N CYS A 592 22.99 -35.07 -7.45
CA CYS A 592 23.25 -33.69 -7.85
C CYS A 592 23.45 -32.83 -6.60
N ARG A 593 24.57 -32.11 -6.53
CA ARG A 593 24.72 -31.00 -5.59
C ARG A 593 24.60 -29.69 -6.37
N LEU A 594 23.46 -29.02 -6.24
CA LEU A 594 23.20 -27.75 -6.91
C LEU A 594 23.72 -26.60 -6.07
N ARG A 595 24.68 -25.83 -6.60
CA ARG A 595 25.14 -24.55 -6.03
C ARG A 595 25.48 -23.59 -7.17
N ASN A 596 25.02 -22.34 -7.07
CA ASN A 596 25.30 -21.29 -8.05
C ASN A 596 25.01 -21.73 -9.50
N GLU A 597 23.83 -22.32 -9.72
CA GLU A 597 23.38 -22.83 -11.03
C GLU A 597 24.23 -23.96 -11.61
N VAL A 598 25.21 -24.49 -10.87
CA VAL A 598 26.00 -25.66 -11.27
C VAL A 598 25.56 -26.85 -10.44
N CYS A 599 25.11 -27.89 -11.13
CA CYS A 599 24.84 -29.18 -10.55
C CYS A 599 26.10 -30.06 -10.64
N GLU A 600 26.71 -30.35 -9.50
CA GLU A 600 27.80 -31.33 -9.39
C GLU A 600 27.20 -32.75 -9.43
N MET A 601 27.23 -33.37 -10.61
CA MET A 601 26.70 -34.69 -10.89
C MET A 601 27.57 -35.81 -10.29
N GLY A 602 26.88 -36.86 -9.86
CA GLY A 602 27.44 -38.14 -9.46
C GLY A 602 26.46 -39.28 -9.72
N GLY A 603 26.88 -40.49 -9.36
CA GLY A 603 26.04 -41.68 -9.48
C GLY A 603 26.54 -42.81 -8.59
N LEU A 604 26.21 -44.05 -8.95
CA LEU A 604 26.56 -45.26 -8.17
C LEU A 604 28.06 -45.39 -7.90
N ARG A 605 28.89 -44.93 -8.85
CA ARG A 605 30.35 -44.83 -8.74
C ARG A 605 30.82 -43.60 -9.52
N SER A 606 31.67 -42.79 -8.92
CA SER A 606 32.27 -41.60 -9.55
C SER A 606 33.79 -41.75 -9.61
N ALA A 607 34.38 -41.53 -10.78
CA ALA A 607 35.84 -41.61 -10.99
C ALA A 607 36.30 -40.52 -11.96
N GLY A 608 37.09 -39.56 -11.47
CA GLY A 608 37.50 -38.41 -12.28
C GLY A 608 36.30 -37.59 -12.75
N ASN A 609 36.14 -37.41 -14.07
CA ASN A 609 35.03 -36.67 -14.67
C ASN A 609 33.88 -37.56 -15.20
N THR A 610 33.87 -38.85 -14.85
CA THR A 610 32.82 -39.80 -15.24
C THR A 610 32.13 -40.40 -14.03
N PHE A 611 30.87 -40.79 -14.21
CA PHE A 611 30.06 -41.44 -13.17
C PHE A 611 29.10 -42.47 -13.78
N THR A 612 28.87 -43.58 -13.08
CA THR A 612 27.94 -44.64 -13.52
C THR A 612 26.53 -44.33 -13.01
N ILE A 613 25.56 -44.19 -13.92
CA ILE A 613 24.15 -43.97 -13.60
C ILE A 613 23.41 -45.30 -13.50
N VAL A 614 23.54 -46.14 -14.53
CA VAL A 614 22.90 -47.46 -14.60
C VAL A 614 23.98 -48.53 -14.60
N GLU A 615 23.84 -49.49 -13.71
CA GLU A 615 24.67 -50.70 -13.67
C GLU A 615 23.85 -51.89 -14.17
N GLY A 616 24.20 -52.44 -15.32
CA GLY A 616 23.45 -53.49 -16.01
C GLY A 616 23.45 -54.84 -15.28
N SER A 617 22.43 -55.67 -15.54
CA SER A 617 22.32 -57.04 -15.02
C SER A 617 21.85 -58.02 -16.10
N GLY A 618 22.34 -59.27 -16.03
CA GLY A 618 21.91 -60.34 -16.94
C GLY A 618 22.34 -60.17 -18.40
N LEU A 619 21.57 -60.77 -19.32
CA LEU A 619 21.68 -60.60 -20.77
C LEU A 619 20.27 -60.37 -21.34
N PRO A 620 20.03 -59.31 -22.13
CA PRO A 620 20.97 -58.23 -22.49
C PRO A 620 21.20 -57.26 -21.30
N ARG A 621 22.46 -56.81 -21.12
CA ARG A 621 22.87 -55.80 -20.12
C ARG A 621 23.35 -54.53 -20.81
N LEU A 622 23.13 -53.40 -20.15
CA LEU A 622 23.62 -52.09 -20.58
C LEU A 622 24.07 -51.28 -19.35
N ASP A 623 25.25 -50.66 -19.43
CA ASP A 623 25.73 -49.70 -18.45
C ASP A 623 25.59 -48.29 -19.03
N VAL A 624 25.07 -47.35 -18.24
CA VAL A 624 24.97 -45.93 -18.63
C VAL A 624 25.99 -45.13 -17.83
N VAL A 625 26.89 -44.45 -18.53
CA VAL A 625 27.98 -43.65 -17.94
C VAL A 625 27.82 -42.19 -18.35
N GLY A 626 27.65 -41.32 -17.36
CA GLY A 626 27.67 -39.87 -17.53
C GLY A 626 29.10 -39.36 -17.71
N HIS A 627 29.24 -38.40 -18.61
CA HIS A 627 30.48 -37.66 -18.85
C HIS A 627 30.21 -36.21 -18.46
N ASN A 628 31.18 -35.58 -17.80
CA ASN A 628 31.07 -34.25 -17.21
C ASN A 628 30.28 -34.19 -15.89
N ARG A 629 31.00 -33.89 -14.80
CA ARG A 629 30.42 -33.76 -13.46
C ARG A 629 29.86 -32.37 -13.16
N ASN A 630 30.24 -31.34 -13.89
CA ASN A 630 29.72 -29.98 -13.66
C ASN A 630 28.78 -29.62 -14.81
N VAL A 631 27.49 -29.64 -14.52
CA VAL A 631 26.44 -29.37 -15.51
C VAL A 631 25.73 -28.08 -15.13
N ASP A 632 25.53 -27.22 -16.11
CA ASP A 632 24.68 -26.03 -15.98
C ASP A 632 23.23 -26.46 -15.72
N TRP A 633 22.69 -26.04 -14.59
CA TRP A 633 21.36 -26.46 -14.12
C TRP A 633 20.22 -25.98 -15.03
N PRO A 634 20.17 -24.72 -15.48
CA PRO A 634 19.18 -24.28 -16.46
C PRO A 634 19.17 -25.16 -17.72
N THR A 635 20.35 -25.45 -18.27
CA THR A 635 20.50 -26.35 -19.43
C THR A 635 20.00 -27.77 -19.13
N LEU A 636 20.26 -28.29 -17.93
CA LEU A 636 19.81 -29.61 -17.52
C LEU A 636 18.27 -29.67 -17.46
N VAL A 637 17.65 -28.67 -16.83
CA VAL A 637 16.18 -28.58 -16.72
C VAL A 637 15.53 -28.48 -18.08
N GLU A 638 16.05 -27.64 -18.98
CA GLU A 638 15.55 -27.49 -20.36
C GLU A 638 15.56 -28.84 -21.11
N ARG A 639 16.64 -29.62 -20.95
CA ARG A 639 16.76 -30.94 -21.58
C ARG A 639 15.84 -31.98 -20.98
N VAL A 640 15.67 -31.99 -19.65
CA VAL A 640 14.73 -32.90 -18.98
C VAL A 640 13.30 -32.57 -19.41
N ALA A 641 12.91 -31.30 -19.45
CA ALA A 641 11.61 -30.87 -19.91
C ALA A 641 11.33 -31.33 -21.35
N ALA A 642 12.31 -31.19 -22.25
CA ALA A 642 12.21 -31.67 -23.64
C ALA A 642 12.08 -33.20 -23.76
N ALA A 643 12.63 -33.96 -22.80
CA ALA A 643 12.57 -35.43 -22.80
C ALA A 643 11.24 -35.99 -22.23
N VAL A 644 10.50 -35.19 -21.44
CA VAL A 644 9.27 -35.61 -20.72
C VAL A 644 7.98 -35.37 -21.55
N GLY A 645 8.09 -35.06 -22.84
CA GLY A 645 6.97 -35.16 -23.79
C GLY A 645 5.81 -34.16 -23.61
N GLY A 646 5.92 -33.15 -22.75
CA GLY A 646 4.89 -32.13 -22.55
C GLY A 646 5.45 -30.72 -22.66
N ASP A 647 4.62 -29.78 -23.12
CA ASP A 647 4.78 -28.33 -22.91
C ASP A 647 4.70 -27.97 -21.41
N VAL A 648 5.44 -28.68 -20.56
CA VAL A 648 5.79 -28.19 -19.23
C VAL A 648 6.98 -27.28 -19.47
N ALA A 649 6.69 -26.07 -19.95
CA ALA A 649 7.64 -24.99 -19.84
C ALA A 649 8.14 -24.99 -18.38
N PRO A 650 9.45 -24.90 -18.11
CA PRO A 650 9.87 -24.38 -16.82
C PRO A 650 9.31 -22.96 -16.78
N VAL A 651 8.13 -22.79 -16.19
CA VAL A 651 7.56 -21.47 -16.00
C VAL A 651 8.44 -20.80 -14.95
N VAL A 652 9.40 -20.07 -15.48
CA VAL A 652 10.00 -18.90 -14.87
C VAL A 652 8.97 -17.77 -15.06
N GLU A 653 8.06 -17.63 -14.10
CA GLU A 653 7.33 -16.38 -13.79
C GLU A 653 7.08 -16.25 -12.29
#